data_AF-A0AAF0F5W5-F1
#
_entry.id   AF-A0AAF0F5W5-F1
#
_cell.length_a   1.000
_cell.length_b   1.000
_cell.length_c   1.000
_cell.angle_alpha   90.00
_cell.angle_beta   90.00
_cell.angle_gamma   90.00
#
_symmetry.space_group_name_H-M   'P 1'
#
loop_
_entity.id
_entity.type
_entity.pdbx_description
1 polymer ?
#
loop_
_entity_poly.entity_id
_entity_poly.type
_entity_poly.pdbx_seq_one_letter_code
_entity_poly.pdbx_strand_id
1 'polypeptide(L)'
;MSSLLYTEEAGAAALVSDSTQGRGGDTGQFRWNLARRDAVRRPLLFECSSTFQLFPESGQQKVLGSNSIPIHDRAAHAVSFLRRYHPGIHVPSQVLSSVMLDDEQTQIRNEDDGSDLVQSTMALLESPSTSSKLLVCVGGVHRCELFVSKLETPCIVHASGKAIFETQSPIVQVVGLSGFRVMFRTRAKTWVGHLRESKRIATEGPRYKFVEQMCISASKALHADASWIDSKSVCMTDTRGTTRIWDVARQRCARTLPINDSLDSDKFWTSNTSQNVVRVASCYTLYSHDMRTPRPNIITQTSHSGQTLCRAKITSLLDSRIQVKLHTPLLALSTTEAVQYYDQRFPKIPVFHWSHRRGYDRTLNLCSVPGEQPEICVLSSRHNRLLITYGAETDTNTSANIVQPYVPRAISSAAENQWNPESPTPPIFAQITTASDTPDVLGCFEQTMLGAVWMRPMCRTELHDWPLVQPEWDASAYRKAYRACANEDPGPFGDTEMTPVDYRSLYRDGNNAAIGRILAHVQKQDAHDYLAIALPWSDNVPQDKRLLWQWILGQLAEANPGADQKTIAQQAIDLLLASTVMPNVTPVQDEAQNSNWRWDRKEAPSCPELPTPSLIRNSTRSEQLPDTTRILLAEWPVGSDPNSYQYENPYRETFEPVENVSRRPFPSSQPIKEVVRSSKKRPKVHNLPSQPISHRESPSSSQTSDHPSSSQNLDNVPAIAQTQTEPGRFGTRSSFQPAKRKKRTSGF
;
A
#
# COMPACT_ATOMS: atom_id res chain seq x y z
N MET A 1 17.22 6.80 -39.52
CA MET A 1 16.36 6.98 -38.33
C MET A 1 15.04 7.59 -38.79
N SER A 2 14.01 6.77 -38.97
CA SER A 2 12.66 7.19 -39.38
C SER A 2 11.96 7.86 -38.21
N SER A 3 11.44 9.08 -38.43
CA SER A 3 10.62 9.81 -37.46
C SER A 3 9.26 9.12 -37.33
N LEU A 4 9.01 8.46 -36.19
CA LEU A 4 7.68 7.99 -35.81
C LEU A 4 6.82 9.22 -35.47
N LEU A 5 5.84 9.52 -36.32
CA LEU A 5 4.82 10.53 -36.05
C LEU A 5 3.82 9.95 -35.04
N TYR A 6 3.75 10.58 -33.86
CA TYR A 6 2.82 10.24 -32.78
C TYR A 6 1.45 10.86 -33.08
N THR A 7 0.37 10.06 -33.08
CA THR A 7 -1.00 10.56 -33.13
C THR A 7 -1.65 10.41 -31.76
N GLU A 8 -2.17 11.50 -31.19
CA GLU A 8 -2.82 11.55 -29.86
C GLU A 8 -4.20 10.85 -29.78
N GLU A 9 -4.65 10.19 -30.85
CA GLU A 9 -5.92 9.46 -30.82
C GLU A 9 -5.80 8.15 -30.02
N ALA A 10 -6.86 7.80 -29.28
CA ALA A 10 -6.95 6.57 -28.49
C ALA A 10 -6.91 5.34 -29.42
N GLY A 11 -5.71 4.79 -29.59
CA GLY A 11 -5.42 3.59 -30.38
C GLY A 11 -3.99 3.70 -30.92
N ALA A 12 -3.06 2.93 -30.35
CA ALA A 12 -1.68 2.89 -30.83
C ALA A 12 -1.68 2.42 -32.30
N ALA A 13 -1.19 3.27 -33.20
CA ALA A 13 -0.93 2.88 -34.58
C ALA A 13 0.50 2.34 -34.64
N ALA A 14 0.67 1.06 -34.99
CA ALA A 14 1.99 0.49 -35.24
C ALA A 14 2.33 0.67 -36.73
N LEU A 15 3.51 1.20 -37.03
CA LEU A 15 4.02 1.26 -38.40
C LEU A 15 4.55 -0.13 -38.78
N VAL A 16 3.89 -0.81 -39.71
CA VAL A 16 4.26 -2.15 -40.17
C VAL A 16 4.75 -2.07 -41.62
N SER A 17 5.89 -2.68 -41.92
CA SER A 17 6.33 -2.87 -43.30
C SER A 17 5.51 -3.99 -43.94
N ASP A 18 4.73 -3.68 -44.97
CA ASP A 18 3.96 -4.67 -45.71
C ASP A 18 4.91 -5.46 -46.62
N SER A 19 5.47 -6.57 -46.12
CA SER A 19 6.36 -7.43 -46.90
C SER A 19 5.60 -8.57 -47.61
N THR A 20 4.27 -8.49 -47.69
CA THR A 20 3.43 -9.55 -48.26
C THR A 20 3.08 -9.28 -49.71
N GLN A 21 4.09 -9.15 -50.59
CA GLN A 21 3.91 -9.51 -51.99
C GLN A 21 5.25 -9.85 -52.66
N GLY A 22 5.35 -11.11 -53.08
CA GLY A 22 6.50 -11.62 -53.81
C GLY A 22 6.57 -11.08 -55.24
N ARG A 23 7.81 -10.83 -55.67
CA ARG A 23 8.28 -10.70 -57.05
C ARG A 23 7.58 -9.64 -57.91
N GLY A 24 7.93 -8.37 -57.66
CA GLY A 24 7.82 -7.35 -58.68
C GLY A 24 7.96 -5.94 -58.12
N GLY A 25 9.20 -5.45 -57.98
CA GLY A 25 9.55 -4.02 -58.02
C GLY A 25 8.86 -3.00 -57.10
N ASP A 26 7.94 -3.38 -56.22
CA ASP A 26 7.15 -2.41 -55.48
C ASP A 26 7.85 -1.96 -54.20
N THR A 27 8.07 -0.65 -54.12
CA THR A 27 8.61 0.07 -52.98
C THR A 27 7.85 -0.29 -51.71
N GLY A 28 8.57 -0.70 -50.66
CA GLY A 28 7.99 -1.16 -49.39
C GLY A 28 7.02 -0.13 -48.81
N GLN A 29 5.73 -0.39 -48.96
CA GLN A 29 4.68 0.48 -48.45
C GLN A 29 4.55 0.22 -46.95
N PHE A 30 4.85 1.24 -46.14
CA PHE A 30 4.55 1.19 -44.72
C PHE A 30 3.04 1.44 -44.53
N ARG A 31 2.35 0.51 -43.87
CA ARG A 31 0.95 0.70 -43.47
C ARG A 31 0.90 0.94 -41.97
N TRP A 32 0.13 1.96 -41.57
CA TRP A 32 -0.30 2.12 -40.20
C TRP A 32 -1.34 1.04 -39.90
N ASN A 33 -0.97 0.05 -39.11
CA ASN A 33 -1.91 -0.93 -38.60
C ASN A 33 -2.55 -0.31 -37.35
N LEU A 34 -3.68 0.35 -37.54
CA LEU A 34 -4.59 0.69 -36.44
C LEU A 34 -5.16 -0.63 -35.95
N ALA A 35 -4.93 -0.97 -34.68
CA ALA A 35 -5.50 -2.16 -34.05
C ALA A 35 -6.95 -2.33 -34.53
N ARG A 36 -7.19 -3.40 -35.29
CA ARG A 36 -8.40 -3.60 -36.10
C ARG A 36 -9.64 -3.19 -35.31
N ARG A 37 -10.29 -2.07 -35.66
CA ARG A 37 -11.60 -1.70 -35.11
C ARG A 37 -12.66 -2.80 -35.34
N ASP A 38 -12.42 -3.65 -36.35
CA ASP A 38 -13.29 -4.76 -36.74
C ASP A 38 -12.83 -6.13 -36.26
N ALA A 39 -11.67 -6.25 -35.58
CA ALA A 39 -11.28 -7.49 -34.94
C ALA A 39 -12.18 -7.70 -33.73
N VAL A 40 -13.26 -8.44 -34.00
CA VAL A 40 -14.10 -9.21 -33.09
C VAL A 40 -14.15 -8.63 -31.68
N ARG A 41 -15.28 -7.98 -31.39
CA ARG A 41 -15.68 -7.48 -30.07
C ARG A 41 -15.87 -8.60 -29.01
N ARG A 42 -15.13 -9.70 -29.05
CA ARG A 42 -15.20 -10.74 -28.02
C ARG A 42 -14.51 -10.24 -26.74
N PRO A 43 -15.12 -10.42 -25.57
CA PRO A 43 -14.43 -10.18 -24.32
C PRO A 43 -13.29 -11.18 -24.16
N LEU A 44 -12.21 -10.75 -23.52
CA LEU A 44 -11.04 -11.60 -23.24
C LEU A 44 -11.29 -12.56 -22.06
N LEU A 45 -12.26 -12.21 -21.21
CA LEU A 45 -12.69 -12.99 -20.05
C LEU A 45 -14.22 -12.98 -20.02
N PHE A 46 -14.79 -14.15 -19.80
CA PHE A 46 -16.21 -14.41 -19.62
C PHE A 46 -16.46 -14.79 -18.18
N GLU A 47 -17.61 -14.38 -17.63
CA GLU A 47 -18.04 -14.81 -16.31
C GLU A 47 -18.70 -16.20 -16.44
N CYS A 48 -18.22 -17.19 -15.69
CA CYS A 48 -18.77 -18.56 -15.81
C CYS A 48 -19.86 -18.84 -14.76
N SER A 49 -19.88 -18.11 -13.64
CA SER A 49 -20.89 -18.26 -12.58
C SER A 49 -21.05 -16.99 -11.75
N SER A 50 -22.01 -17.02 -10.81
CA SER A 50 -22.15 -15.98 -9.78
C SER A 50 -20.92 -15.91 -8.86
N THR A 51 -20.78 -14.77 -8.20
CA THR A 51 -19.81 -14.55 -7.12
C THR A 51 -20.19 -15.30 -5.87
N PHE A 52 -19.19 -15.63 -5.06
CA PHE A 52 -19.42 -16.20 -3.73
C PHE A 52 -18.28 -15.84 -2.78
N GLN A 53 -18.61 -15.85 -1.50
CA GLN A 53 -17.71 -15.50 -0.41
C GLN A 53 -16.91 -16.73 0.04
N LEU A 54 -15.60 -16.73 -0.23
CA LEU A 54 -14.70 -17.79 0.19
C LEU A 54 -14.35 -17.73 1.67
N PHE A 55 -14.14 -16.52 2.16
CA PHE A 55 -13.72 -16.27 3.54
C PHE A 55 -14.61 -15.17 4.12
N PRO A 56 -15.17 -15.38 5.33
CA PRO A 56 -16.07 -14.42 5.94
C PRO A 56 -15.34 -13.14 6.35
N GLU A 57 -16.12 -12.15 6.76
CA GLU A 57 -15.57 -10.94 7.39
C GLU A 57 -14.87 -11.31 8.70
N SER A 58 -13.73 -10.66 8.93
CA SER A 58 -12.90 -10.88 10.12
C SER A 58 -12.51 -9.59 10.81
N GLY A 59 -12.66 -8.44 10.15
CA GLY A 59 -12.54 -7.11 10.76
C GLY A 59 -13.89 -6.60 11.24
N GLN A 60 -13.88 -5.70 12.22
CA GLN A 60 -15.08 -5.02 12.70
C GLN A 60 -15.65 -4.11 11.60
N GLN A 61 -16.97 -4.18 11.42
CA GLN A 61 -17.68 -3.31 10.49
C GLN A 61 -17.47 -1.85 10.90
N LYS A 62 -16.67 -1.10 10.13
CA LYS A 62 -16.66 0.36 10.27
C LYS A 62 -18.07 0.86 10.00
N VAL A 63 -18.56 1.76 10.85
CA VAL A 63 -19.85 2.44 10.65
C VAL A 63 -19.84 3.06 9.24
N LEU A 64 -20.62 2.44 8.35
CA LEU A 64 -20.73 2.82 6.94
C LEU A 64 -21.12 4.29 6.87
N GLY A 65 -20.36 5.09 6.11
CA GLY A 65 -20.63 6.51 5.90
C GLY A 65 -19.89 7.49 6.82
N SER A 66 -19.02 7.03 7.71
CA SER A 66 -18.16 7.94 8.49
C SER A 66 -17.26 8.86 7.64
N ASN A 67 -16.94 8.47 6.40
CA ASN A 67 -16.21 9.32 5.45
C ASN A 67 -17.12 10.09 4.48
N SER A 68 -18.41 9.74 4.37
CA SER A 68 -19.36 10.50 3.55
C SER A 68 -19.94 11.70 4.28
N ILE A 69 -19.87 11.71 5.61
CA ILE A 69 -20.28 12.85 6.42
C ILE A 69 -19.20 13.94 6.26
N PRO A 70 -19.57 15.18 5.86
CA PRO A 70 -18.63 16.29 5.78
C PRO A 70 -17.86 16.49 7.09
N ILE A 71 -16.58 16.86 7.01
CA ILE A 71 -15.70 17.00 8.18
C ILE A 71 -16.28 17.91 9.26
N HIS A 72 -16.95 19.00 8.87
CA HIS A 72 -17.57 19.93 9.80
C HIS A 72 -18.71 19.27 10.61
N ASP A 73 -19.51 18.42 9.98
CA ASP A 73 -20.57 17.68 10.64
C ASP A 73 -19.98 16.64 11.60
N ARG A 74 -18.92 15.92 11.17
CA ARG A 74 -18.19 14.99 12.06
C ARG A 74 -17.63 15.70 13.28
N ALA A 75 -17.04 16.88 13.10
CA ALA A 75 -16.55 17.71 14.19
C ALA A 75 -17.69 18.16 15.12
N ALA A 76 -18.85 18.56 14.58
CA ALA A 76 -20.02 18.93 15.36
C ALA A 76 -20.59 17.76 16.19
N HIS A 77 -20.62 16.56 15.60
CA HIS A 77 -20.98 15.32 16.30
C HIS A 77 -19.99 14.99 17.42
N ALA A 78 -18.70 15.14 17.18
CA ALA A 78 -17.65 14.94 18.18
C ALA A 78 -17.79 15.93 19.36
N VAL A 79 -18.05 17.21 19.09
CA VAL A 79 -18.32 18.21 20.15
C VAL A 79 -19.56 17.82 20.96
N SER A 80 -20.64 17.42 20.29
CA SER A 80 -21.89 17.05 20.94
C SER A 80 -21.71 15.84 21.84
N PHE A 81 -20.89 14.87 21.41
CA PHE A 81 -20.49 13.75 22.24
C PHE A 81 -19.68 14.21 23.46
N LEU A 82 -18.61 14.99 23.25
CA LEU A 82 -17.74 15.46 24.34
C LEU A 82 -18.55 16.20 25.40
N ARG A 83 -19.48 17.06 24.99
CA ARG A 83 -20.38 17.76 25.93
C ARG A 83 -21.30 16.82 26.70
N ARG A 84 -21.77 15.74 26.07
CA ARG A 84 -22.70 14.78 26.68
C ARG A 84 -22.02 13.87 27.71
N TYR A 85 -20.83 13.38 27.40
CA TYR A 85 -20.14 12.36 28.23
C TYR A 85 -18.96 12.91 29.02
N HIS A 86 -18.43 14.07 28.63
CA HIS A 86 -17.31 14.75 29.28
C HIS A 86 -17.62 16.25 29.43
N PRO A 87 -18.64 16.65 30.22
CA PRO A 87 -19.14 18.02 30.27
C PRO A 87 -18.11 19.08 30.72
N GLY A 88 -16.96 18.67 31.29
CA GLY A 88 -15.84 19.55 31.61
C GLY A 88 -14.88 19.83 30.45
N ILE A 89 -15.01 19.13 29.32
CA ILE A 89 -14.16 19.29 28.13
C ILE A 89 -14.93 20.09 27.08
N HIS A 90 -14.56 21.36 26.92
CA HIS A 90 -15.12 22.22 25.88
C HIS A 90 -14.11 22.43 24.76
N VAL A 91 -14.21 21.65 23.67
CA VAL A 91 -13.43 21.89 22.46
C VAL A 91 -14.34 22.58 21.42
N PRO A 92 -13.98 23.77 20.91
CA PRO A 92 -14.73 24.40 19.83
C PRO A 92 -14.74 23.51 18.58
N SER A 93 -15.89 23.41 17.90
CA SER A 93 -16.04 22.57 16.70
C SER A 93 -15.07 22.96 15.57
N GLN A 94 -14.73 24.25 15.48
CA GLN A 94 -13.74 24.76 14.52
C GLN A 94 -12.34 24.16 14.75
N VAL A 95 -11.93 23.99 16.01
CA VAL A 95 -10.64 23.37 16.36
C VAL A 95 -10.66 21.89 15.99
N LEU A 96 -11.74 21.16 16.30
CA LEU A 96 -11.84 19.75 15.87
C LEU A 96 -11.89 19.61 14.36
N SER A 97 -12.62 20.48 13.64
CA SER A 97 -12.70 20.41 12.18
C SER A 97 -11.37 20.71 11.51
N SER A 98 -10.55 21.61 12.07
CA SER A 98 -9.22 21.92 11.54
C SER A 98 -8.26 20.76 11.75
N VAL A 99 -8.26 20.14 12.93
CA VAL A 99 -7.46 18.92 13.20
C VAL A 99 -7.88 17.78 12.29
N MET A 100 -9.18 17.52 12.12
CA MET A 100 -9.68 16.50 11.20
C MET A 100 -9.31 16.78 9.74
N LEU A 101 -9.34 18.05 9.31
CA LEU A 101 -8.88 18.47 7.98
C LEU A 101 -7.38 18.23 7.80
N ASP A 102 -6.58 18.55 8.80
CA ASP A 102 -5.13 18.32 8.78
C ASP A 102 -4.81 16.82 8.74
N ASP A 103 -5.57 16.00 9.46
CA ASP A 103 -5.46 14.53 9.42
C ASP A 103 -5.82 13.97 8.04
N GLU A 104 -6.92 14.43 7.43
CA GLU A 104 -7.28 14.02 6.06
C GLU A 104 -6.23 14.48 5.04
N GLN A 105 -5.74 15.72 5.15
CA GLN A 105 -4.65 16.19 4.30
C GLN A 105 -3.38 15.38 4.49
N THR A 106 -3.07 14.98 5.73
CA THR A 106 -1.92 14.14 6.04
C THR A 106 -2.10 12.74 5.46
N GLN A 107 -3.31 12.17 5.51
CA GLN A 107 -3.62 10.90 4.87
C GLN A 107 -3.45 11.00 3.35
N ILE A 108 -3.99 12.05 2.72
CA ILE A 108 -3.82 12.29 1.27
C ILE A 108 -2.33 12.42 0.93
N ARG A 109 -1.56 13.18 1.71
CA ARG A 109 -0.10 13.30 1.53
C ARG A 109 0.60 11.95 1.71
N ASN A 110 0.23 11.14 2.69
CA ASN A 110 0.81 9.82 2.90
C ASN A 110 0.51 8.85 1.76
N GLU A 111 -0.70 8.90 1.21
CA GLU A 111 -1.09 8.17 0.01
C GLU A 111 -0.28 8.67 -1.20
N ASP A 112 -0.14 10.00 -1.33
CA ASP A 112 0.64 10.70 -2.34
C ASP A 112 2.15 10.56 -2.20
N ASP A 113 2.68 10.21 -1.04
CA ASP A 113 4.09 9.90 -0.82
C ASP A 113 4.32 8.39 -0.88
N GLY A 114 3.26 7.60 -0.94
CA GLY A 114 3.30 6.15 -0.98
C GLY A 114 3.66 5.46 0.33
N SER A 115 3.64 6.15 1.47
CA SER A 115 3.97 5.57 2.78
C SER A 115 2.95 4.54 3.26
N ASP A 116 1.68 4.72 2.87
CA ASP A 116 0.56 3.83 3.23
C ASP A 116 0.10 2.94 2.08
N LEU A 117 0.96 2.76 1.07
CA LEU A 117 0.67 1.84 -0.03
C LEU A 117 0.81 0.38 0.44
N VAL A 118 -0.36 -0.18 0.72
CA VAL A 118 -0.58 -1.61 0.88
C VAL A 118 -0.46 -2.26 -0.48
N GLN A 119 0.40 -3.27 -0.57
CA GLN A 119 0.58 -4.09 -1.77
C GLN A 119 -0.46 -5.23 -1.79
N SER A 120 -0.23 -6.30 -2.55
CA SER A 120 -1.12 -7.46 -2.50
C SER A 120 -1.18 -8.02 -1.08
N THR A 121 -2.35 -8.15 -0.46
CA THR A 121 -2.55 -8.84 0.83
C THR A 121 -3.24 -10.18 0.71
N MET A 122 -3.30 -10.67 -0.52
CA MET A 122 -3.66 -12.03 -0.85
C MET A 122 -2.54 -12.66 -1.67
N ALA A 123 -2.37 -13.96 -1.51
CA ALA A 123 -1.51 -14.75 -2.37
C ALA A 123 -2.11 -16.14 -2.57
N LEU A 124 -2.02 -16.66 -3.79
CA LEU A 124 -2.28 -18.06 -4.05
C LEU A 124 -0.97 -18.84 -4.05
N LEU A 125 -0.94 -19.92 -3.29
CA LEU A 125 0.19 -20.84 -3.21
C LEU A 125 -0.18 -22.16 -3.86
N GLU A 126 0.65 -22.62 -4.77
CA GLU A 126 0.44 -23.91 -5.44
C GLU A 126 1.49 -24.92 -4.98
N SER A 127 1.04 -26.13 -4.66
CA SER A 127 1.93 -27.25 -4.40
C SER A 127 2.15 -28.03 -5.69
N PRO A 128 3.42 -28.19 -6.15
CA PRO A 128 3.71 -28.98 -7.34
C PRO A 128 3.39 -30.48 -7.14
N SER A 129 3.29 -30.95 -5.90
CA SER A 129 3.14 -32.38 -5.61
C SER A 129 1.71 -32.83 -5.33
N THR A 130 0.81 -31.94 -4.88
CA THR A 130 -0.51 -32.34 -4.38
C THR A 130 -1.69 -31.73 -5.13
N SER A 131 -1.43 -31.01 -6.23
CA SER A 131 -2.40 -30.17 -6.97
C SER A 131 -3.25 -29.24 -6.09
N SER A 132 -2.89 -29.10 -4.81
CA SER A 132 -3.63 -28.35 -3.82
C SER A 132 -3.20 -26.90 -3.90
N LYS A 133 -4.17 -26.00 -3.88
CA LYS A 133 -3.94 -24.57 -3.89
C LYS A 133 -4.33 -24.01 -2.53
N LEU A 134 -3.50 -23.14 -1.96
CA LEU A 134 -3.79 -22.45 -0.71
C LEU A 134 -3.94 -20.97 -0.98
N LEU A 135 -5.10 -20.43 -0.65
CA LEU A 135 -5.35 -19.00 -0.64
C LEU A 135 -4.93 -18.46 0.72
N VAL A 136 -3.93 -17.59 0.74
CA VAL A 136 -3.51 -16.87 1.95
C VAL A 136 -4.06 -15.45 1.86
N CYS A 137 -4.71 -14.99 2.94
CA CYS A 137 -5.24 -13.63 3.01
C CYS A 137 -5.01 -13.01 4.39
N VAL A 138 -4.93 -11.69 4.43
CA VAL A 138 -4.81 -10.91 5.68
C VAL A 138 -6.19 -10.57 6.22
N GLY A 139 -6.45 -10.71 7.50
CA GLY A 139 -7.69 -10.27 8.10
C GLY A 139 -7.53 -9.91 9.57
N GLY A 140 -8.63 -10.03 10.31
CA GLY A 140 -8.67 -9.69 11.72
C GLY A 140 -8.76 -8.20 11.99
N VAL A 141 -8.91 -7.86 13.27
CA VAL A 141 -8.89 -6.46 13.73
C VAL A 141 -7.53 -5.85 13.38
N HIS A 142 -7.55 -4.65 12.79
CA HIS A 142 -6.36 -3.94 12.32
C HIS A 142 -5.48 -4.68 11.30
N ARG A 143 -5.97 -5.75 10.66
CA ARG A 143 -5.24 -6.50 9.63
C ARG A 143 -3.95 -7.15 10.14
N CYS A 144 -4.01 -7.63 11.38
CA CYS A 144 -2.90 -8.21 12.12
C CYS A 144 -2.88 -9.75 12.09
N GLU A 145 -3.87 -10.38 11.43
CA GLU A 145 -3.99 -11.84 11.36
C GLU A 145 -3.78 -12.32 9.91
N LEU A 146 -3.13 -13.48 9.77
CA LEU A 146 -2.96 -14.16 8.50
C LEU A 146 -3.81 -15.44 8.49
N PHE A 147 -4.62 -15.63 7.45
CA PHE A 147 -5.50 -16.77 7.27
C PHE A 147 -5.13 -17.59 6.06
N VAL A 148 -5.57 -18.86 6.05
CA VAL A 148 -5.38 -19.79 4.94
C VAL A 148 -6.69 -20.50 4.66
N SER A 149 -7.10 -20.49 3.40
CA SER A 149 -8.16 -21.32 2.87
C SER A 149 -7.58 -22.32 1.87
N LYS A 150 -7.95 -23.60 2.00
CA LYS A 150 -7.55 -24.64 1.03
C LYS A 150 -8.57 -24.69 -0.09
N LEU A 151 -8.10 -24.57 -1.33
CA LEU A 151 -8.90 -24.76 -2.54
C LEU A 151 -8.65 -26.18 -3.06
N GLU A 152 -9.69 -27.01 -3.04
CA GLU A 152 -9.70 -28.36 -3.59
C GLU A 152 -10.51 -28.37 -4.90
N THR A 153 -9.95 -29.00 -5.93
CA THR A 153 -10.62 -29.19 -7.22
C THR A 153 -11.70 -30.29 -7.10
N PRO A 154 -12.89 -30.14 -7.71
CA PRO A 154 -13.21 -29.12 -8.69
C PRO A 154 -13.53 -27.75 -8.09
N CYS A 155 -14.12 -27.64 -6.89
CA CYS A 155 -14.58 -26.36 -6.31
C CYS A 155 -14.98 -26.49 -4.83
N ILE A 156 -14.18 -27.13 -3.97
CA ILE A 156 -14.43 -27.14 -2.52
C ILE A 156 -13.44 -26.20 -1.85
N VAL A 157 -13.94 -25.26 -1.05
CA VAL A 157 -13.08 -24.31 -0.33
C VAL A 157 -13.23 -24.52 1.16
N HIS A 158 -12.15 -24.96 1.79
CA HIS A 158 -12.07 -25.12 3.25
C HIS A 158 -11.46 -23.87 3.84
N ALA A 159 -12.28 -23.03 4.49
CA ALA A 159 -11.84 -21.81 5.15
C ALA A 159 -11.77 -22.01 6.67
N SER A 160 -10.60 -21.72 7.26
CA SER A 160 -10.45 -21.76 8.72
C SER A 160 -10.47 -20.36 9.32
N GLY A 161 -11.35 -20.14 10.30
CA GLY A 161 -11.39 -18.88 11.07
C GLY A 161 -10.26 -18.73 12.09
N LYS A 162 -9.38 -19.72 12.22
CA LYS A 162 -8.19 -19.62 13.06
C LYS A 162 -7.03 -19.00 12.27
N ALA A 163 -6.48 -17.91 12.79
CA ALA A 163 -5.29 -17.30 12.19
C ALA A 163 -4.12 -18.30 12.24
N ILE A 164 -3.40 -18.42 11.13
CA ILE A 164 -2.16 -19.22 11.05
C ILE A 164 -0.95 -18.46 11.62
N PHE A 165 -1.09 -17.14 11.75
CA PHE A 165 -0.10 -16.22 12.28
C PHE A 165 -0.78 -14.93 12.74
N GLU A 166 -0.33 -14.37 13.85
CA GLU A 166 -0.81 -13.11 14.42
C GLU A 166 0.38 -12.20 14.71
N THR A 167 0.20 -10.90 14.51
CA THR A 167 1.23 -9.89 14.74
C THR A 167 0.63 -8.66 15.42
N GLN A 168 1.48 -7.81 15.98
CA GLN A 168 1.04 -6.52 16.55
C GLN A 168 1.00 -5.41 15.50
N SER A 169 1.60 -5.63 14.33
CA SER A 169 1.74 -4.62 13.29
C SER A 169 0.94 -5.03 12.05
N PRO A 170 0.13 -4.14 11.46
CA PRO A 170 -0.68 -4.47 10.29
C PRO A 170 0.13 -5.11 9.17
N ILE A 171 -0.39 -6.20 8.60
CA ILE A 171 0.20 -6.88 7.45
C ILE A 171 -0.17 -6.08 6.19
N VAL A 172 0.84 -5.53 5.52
CA VAL A 172 0.71 -4.62 4.37
C VAL A 172 1.06 -5.28 3.03
N GLN A 173 1.57 -6.51 3.05
CA GLN A 173 1.88 -7.29 1.85
C GLN A 173 1.99 -8.78 2.15
N VAL A 174 1.52 -9.61 1.24
CA VAL A 174 1.68 -11.06 1.21
C VAL A 174 2.12 -11.46 -0.20
N VAL A 175 3.21 -12.21 -0.29
CA VAL A 175 3.75 -12.72 -1.55
C VAL A 175 3.95 -14.22 -1.45
N GLY A 176 3.29 -14.93 -2.36
CA GLY A 176 3.37 -16.37 -2.46
C GLY A 176 4.42 -16.87 -3.42
N LEU A 177 4.92 -18.07 -3.16
CA LEU A 177 5.76 -18.85 -4.07
C LEU A 177 5.33 -20.32 -4.03
N SER A 178 5.62 -21.06 -5.10
CA SER A 178 5.32 -22.49 -5.19
C SER A 178 5.95 -23.30 -4.06
N GLY A 179 5.32 -24.44 -3.73
CA GLY A 179 5.72 -25.26 -2.59
C GLY A 179 5.35 -24.66 -1.24
N PHE A 180 4.23 -23.93 -1.19
CA PHE A 180 3.66 -23.31 0.01
C PHE A 180 4.62 -22.37 0.75
N ARG A 181 5.51 -21.70 0.02
CA ARG A 181 6.39 -20.68 0.59
C ARG A 181 5.65 -19.35 0.59
N VAL A 182 5.66 -18.68 1.72
CA VAL A 182 4.98 -17.41 1.89
C VAL A 182 5.91 -16.42 2.55
N MET A 183 5.87 -15.20 2.04
CA MET A 183 6.49 -14.03 2.63
C MET A 183 5.39 -13.02 2.93
N PHE A 184 5.46 -12.36 4.06
CA PHE A 184 4.57 -11.24 4.34
C PHE A 184 5.31 -10.12 5.06
N ARG A 185 4.89 -8.88 4.78
CA ARG A 185 5.45 -7.66 5.35
C ARG A 185 4.42 -7.03 6.25
N THR A 186 4.84 -6.68 7.45
CA THR A 186 4.15 -5.73 8.32
C THR A 186 4.81 -4.37 8.20
N ARG A 187 4.22 -3.33 8.81
CA ARG A 187 4.88 -2.01 8.87
C ARG A 187 6.26 -2.08 9.54
N ALA A 188 6.47 -3.02 10.47
CA ALA A 188 7.71 -3.12 11.26
C ALA A 188 8.66 -4.24 10.82
N LYS A 189 8.15 -5.36 10.28
CA LYS A 189 8.94 -6.59 10.07
C LYS A 189 8.55 -7.28 8.77
N THR A 190 9.46 -8.04 8.21
CA THR A 190 9.19 -8.95 7.08
C THR A 190 9.47 -10.38 7.52
N TRP A 191 8.49 -11.25 7.32
CA TRP A 191 8.55 -12.66 7.68
C TRP A 191 8.60 -13.51 6.42
N VAL A 192 9.47 -14.52 6.43
CA VAL A 192 9.62 -15.48 5.35
C VAL A 192 9.54 -16.89 5.96
N GLY A 193 8.74 -17.75 5.35
CA GLY A 193 8.57 -19.12 5.82
C GLY A 193 7.79 -19.98 4.85
N HIS A 194 7.29 -21.09 5.36
CA HIS A 194 6.45 -22.02 4.59
C HIS A 194 5.24 -22.44 5.41
N LEU A 195 4.17 -22.82 4.72
CA LEU A 195 3.00 -23.40 5.35
C LEU A 195 3.14 -24.91 5.42
N ARG A 196 2.89 -25.45 6.61
CA ARG A 196 2.86 -26.89 6.84
C ARG A 196 1.46 -27.31 7.28
N GLU A 197 0.92 -28.34 6.64
CA GLU A 197 -0.33 -28.97 7.11
C GLU A 197 -0.06 -29.59 8.49
N SER A 198 -0.83 -29.17 9.48
CA SER A 198 -0.87 -29.73 10.83
C SER A 198 -1.60 -31.07 10.79
N LYS A 199 -1.37 -31.92 11.79
CA LYS A 199 -2.12 -33.18 11.94
C LYS A 199 -3.62 -32.89 11.87
N ARG A 200 -4.32 -33.59 10.96
CA ARG A 200 -5.77 -33.46 10.80
C ARG A 200 -6.47 -33.88 12.07
N ILE A 201 -7.32 -33.01 12.57
CA ILE A 201 -8.34 -33.35 13.57
C ILE A 201 -9.59 -33.61 12.74
N ALA A 202 -10.18 -34.80 12.87
CA ALA A 202 -11.25 -35.27 11.98
C ALA A 202 -12.44 -34.31 11.86
N THR A 203 -12.64 -33.44 12.85
CA THR A 203 -13.77 -32.51 12.94
C THR A 203 -13.45 -31.08 12.46
N GLU A 204 -12.20 -30.70 12.22
CA GLU A 204 -11.79 -29.28 12.06
C GLU A 204 -11.14 -28.96 10.72
N GLY A 205 -11.24 -29.86 9.74
CA GLY A 205 -10.66 -29.67 8.40
C GLY A 205 -9.12 -29.60 8.39
N PRO A 206 -8.51 -29.29 7.23
CA PRO A 206 -7.07 -29.14 7.11
C PRO A 206 -6.59 -27.86 7.80
N ARG A 207 -5.74 -28.01 8.83
CA ARG A 207 -5.11 -26.88 9.51
C ARG A 207 -3.73 -26.63 8.98
N TYR A 208 -3.36 -25.37 8.81
CA TYR A 208 -2.01 -24.97 8.43
C TYR A 208 -1.34 -24.22 9.58
N LYS A 209 -0.02 -24.32 9.64
CA LYS A 209 0.82 -23.50 10.52
C LYS A 209 1.88 -22.82 9.68
N PHE A 210 2.13 -21.55 9.97
CA PHE A 210 3.29 -20.86 9.44
C PHE A 210 4.53 -21.34 10.18
N VAL A 211 5.49 -21.89 9.45
CA VAL A 211 6.81 -22.27 9.97
C VAL A 211 7.80 -21.21 9.49
N GLU A 212 8.16 -20.33 10.42
CA GLU A 212 9.12 -19.27 10.18
C GLU A 212 10.49 -19.83 9.78
N GLN A 213 11.09 -19.22 8.76
CA GLN A 213 12.47 -19.47 8.37
C GLN A 213 13.36 -18.25 8.60
N MET A 214 12.80 -17.05 8.47
CA MET A 214 13.54 -15.80 8.62
C MET A 214 12.60 -14.66 9.01
N CYS A 215 13.02 -13.82 9.96
CA CYS A 215 12.37 -12.57 10.30
C CYS A 215 13.38 -11.43 10.19
N ILE A 216 13.05 -10.43 9.37
CA ILE A 216 13.87 -9.26 9.12
C ILE A 216 13.16 -8.07 9.73
N SER A 217 13.73 -7.51 10.80
CA SER A 217 13.25 -6.23 11.33
C SER A 217 13.55 -5.14 10.32
N ALA A 218 12.60 -4.22 10.11
CA ALA A 218 12.90 -2.99 9.42
C ALA A 218 14.09 -2.32 10.14
N SER A 219 15.11 -1.98 9.37
CA SER A 219 16.19 -1.15 9.87
C SER A 219 15.66 0.29 10.08
N LYS A 220 16.54 1.29 10.21
CA LYS A 220 16.12 2.70 10.23
C LYS A 220 15.25 3.10 9.00
N ALA A 221 15.28 2.33 7.92
CA ALA A 221 14.41 2.49 6.76
C ALA A 221 13.33 1.41 6.72
N LEU A 222 12.08 1.84 6.52
CA LEU A 222 10.92 0.96 6.34
C LEU A 222 11.04 0.23 5.01
N HIS A 223 10.70 -1.06 4.99
CA HIS A 223 10.59 -1.79 3.72
C HIS A 223 9.35 -1.31 2.98
N ALA A 224 9.51 -0.83 1.75
CA ALA A 224 8.42 -0.38 0.89
C ALA A 224 7.80 -1.53 0.09
N ASP A 225 8.63 -2.50 -0.33
CA ASP A 225 8.19 -3.65 -1.12
C ASP A 225 9.10 -4.88 -0.91
N ALA A 226 8.56 -6.07 -1.16
CA ALA A 226 9.30 -7.31 -1.13
C ALA A 226 8.80 -8.30 -2.19
N SER A 227 9.70 -9.04 -2.82
CA SER A 227 9.38 -10.03 -3.86
C SER A 227 10.31 -11.26 -3.78
N TRP A 228 9.85 -12.42 -4.27
CA TRP A 228 10.70 -13.61 -4.38
C TRP A 228 11.57 -13.53 -5.62
N ILE A 229 12.87 -13.79 -5.51
CA ILE A 229 13.74 -13.94 -6.71
C ILE A 229 13.69 -15.38 -7.19
N ASP A 230 13.87 -16.30 -6.24
CA ASP A 230 13.81 -17.74 -6.42
C ASP A 230 13.40 -18.39 -5.10
N SER A 231 13.40 -19.71 -5.03
CA SER A 231 13.05 -20.42 -3.80
C SER A 231 13.95 -20.09 -2.60
N LYS A 232 15.21 -19.70 -2.81
CA LYS A 232 16.22 -19.49 -1.78
C LYS A 232 16.47 -18.02 -1.46
N SER A 233 15.97 -17.11 -2.29
CA SER A 233 16.34 -15.70 -2.23
C SER A 233 15.13 -14.78 -2.34
N VAL A 234 15.09 -13.76 -1.50
CA VAL A 234 14.09 -12.70 -1.53
C VAL A 234 14.74 -11.35 -1.80
N CYS A 235 14.02 -10.50 -2.52
CA CYS A 235 14.36 -9.11 -2.79
C CYS A 235 13.50 -8.22 -1.91
N MET A 236 14.11 -7.22 -1.26
CA MET A 236 13.41 -6.26 -0.42
C MET A 236 13.89 -4.85 -0.74
N THR A 237 12.97 -3.94 -1.01
CA THR A 237 13.28 -2.54 -1.33
C THR A 237 12.77 -1.67 -0.20
N ASP A 238 13.63 -0.83 0.35
CA ASP A 238 13.24 0.14 1.38
C ASP A 238 12.70 1.45 0.78
N THR A 239 12.13 2.31 1.62
CA THR A 239 11.57 3.61 1.21
C THR A 239 12.60 4.57 0.62
N ARG A 240 13.89 4.25 0.67
CA ARG A 240 14.99 5.02 0.07
C ARG A 240 15.45 4.42 -1.25
N GLY A 241 14.78 3.39 -1.76
CA GLY A 241 15.17 2.70 -2.98
C GLY A 241 16.37 1.77 -2.83
N THR A 242 16.84 1.52 -1.61
CA THR A 242 17.91 0.53 -1.41
C THR A 242 17.30 -0.86 -1.47
N THR A 243 17.69 -1.62 -2.50
CA THR A 243 17.24 -2.99 -2.68
C THR A 243 18.25 -3.96 -2.09
N ARG A 244 17.80 -4.83 -1.19
CA ARG A 244 18.60 -5.87 -0.53
C ARG A 244 18.14 -7.24 -0.99
N ILE A 245 19.09 -8.08 -1.39
CA ILE A 245 18.87 -9.47 -1.73
C ILE A 245 19.28 -10.32 -0.54
N TRP A 246 18.34 -11.07 0.01
CA TRP A 246 18.54 -11.93 1.17
C TRP A 246 18.56 -13.39 0.77
N ASP A 247 19.55 -14.12 1.27
CA ASP A 247 19.62 -15.57 1.20
C ASP A 247 18.84 -16.13 2.40
N VAL A 248 17.67 -16.71 2.12
CA VAL A 248 16.72 -17.19 3.14
C VAL A 248 17.35 -18.33 3.96
N ALA A 249 18.10 -19.22 3.31
CA ALA A 249 18.72 -20.37 3.98
C ALA A 249 19.86 -19.92 4.91
N ARG A 250 20.61 -18.90 4.51
CA ARG A 250 21.71 -18.35 5.33
C ARG A 250 21.29 -17.21 6.26
N GLN A 251 20.01 -16.81 6.22
CA GLN A 251 19.44 -15.69 6.99
C GLN A 251 20.31 -14.41 6.93
N ARG A 252 20.88 -14.11 5.77
CA ARG A 252 21.79 -12.96 5.62
C ARG A 252 21.55 -12.20 4.32
N CYS A 253 21.80 -10.90 4.37
CA CYS A 253 21.81 -10.05 3.18
C CYS A 253 23.01 -10.46 2.31
N ALA A 254 22.75 -11.10 1.19
CA ALA A 254 23.77 -11.53 0.23
C ALA A 254 24.31 -10.35 -0.59
N ARG A 255 23.44 -9.38 -0.91
CA ARG A 255 23.81 -8.23 -1.74
C ARG A 255 22.95 -7.02 -1.44
N THR A 256 23.55 -5.83 -1.52
CA THR A 256 22.86 -4.54 -1.46
C THR A 256 23.05 -3.80 -2.78
N LEU A 257 21.94 -3.29 -3.32
CA LEU A 257 21.83 -2.58 -4.58
C LEU A 257 21.32 -1.17 -4.27
N PRO A 258 22.21 -0.21 -4.00
CA PRO A 258 21.79 1.16 -3.75
C PRO A 258 21.32 1.80 -5.05
N ILE A 259 20.11 2.33 -5.05
CA ILE A 259 19.64 3.23 -6.10
C ILE A 259 19.77 4.64 -5.54
N ASN A 260 20.75 5.39 -6.03
CA ASN A 260 20.93 6.79 -5.65
C ASN A 260 19.96 7.65 -6.47
N ASP A 261 18.68 7.61 -6.13
CA ASP A 261 17.71 8.58 -6.62
C ASP A 261 17.50 9.62 -5.50
N SER A 262 17.88 10.87 -5.74
CA SER A 262 17.84 11.95 -4.72
C SER A 262 16.43 12.53 -4.52
N LEU A 263 15.40 11.75 -4.81
CA LEU A 263 14.01 12.16 -4.65
C LEU A 263 13.60 11.94 -3.19
N ASP A 264 14.07 12.83 -2.32
CA ASP A 264 13.96 12.67 -0.87
C ASP A 264 12.51 12.64 -0.33
N SER A 265 11.52 13.02 -1.13
CA SER A 265 10.12 13.11 -0.68
C SER A 265 9.30 11.83 -0.92
N ASP A 266 9.60 11.04 -1.95
CA ASP A 266 8.72 9.91 -2.34
C ASP A 266 9.18 8.59 -1.71
N LYS A 267 8.27 7.95 -0.97
CA LYS A 267 8.51 6.67 -0.28
C LYS A 267 7.99 5.49 -1.10
N PHE A 268 7.34 5.73 -2.24
CA PHE A 268 6.87 4.67 -3.13
C PHE A 268 8.03 3.95 -3.80
N TRP A 269 8.07 2.64 -3.59
CA TRP A 269 8.89 1.72 -4.34
C TRP A 269 8.12 0.45 -4.63
N THR A 270 8.29 -0.09 -5.82
CA THR A 270 7.79 -1.41 -6.20
C THR A 270 8.88 -2.17 -6.94
N SER A 271 8.93 -3.48 -6.72
CA SER A 271 9.93 -4.38 -7.25
C SER A 271 9.26 -5.55 -7.96
N ASN A 272 9.86 -5.96 -9.05
CA ASN A 272 9.47 -7.14 -9.79
C ASN A 272 10.75 -7.91 -10.17
N THR A 273 10.72 -9.22 -10.01
CA THR A 273 11.88 -10.08 -10.08
C THR A 273 11.70 -11.12 -11.18
N SER A 274 12.73 -11.30 -11.99
CA SER A 274 12.73 -12.20 -13.13
C SER A 274 14.08 -12.87 -13.27
N GLN A 275 14.17 -14.15 -12.89
CA GLN A 275 15.41 -14.93 -12.93
C GLN A 275 16.63 -14.19 -12.35
N ASN A 276 17.39 -13.52 -13.22
CA ASN A 276 18.63 -12.80 -12.89
C ASN A 276 18.49 -11.28 -12.88
N VAL A 277 17.29 -10.75 -13.09
CA VAL A 277 17.02 -9.32 -13.20
C VAL A 277 16.05 -8.91 -12.10
N VAL A 278 16.44 -7.91 -11.33
CA VAL A 278 15.58 -7.25 -10.35
C VAL A 278 15.19 -5.91 -10.93
N ARG A 279 13.91 -5.71 -11.21
CA ARG A 279 13.35 -4.44 -11.67
C ARG A 279 12.78 -3.72 -10.47
N VAL A 280 13.11 -2.44 -10.35
CA VAL A 280 12.70 -1.62 -9.21
C VAL A 280 12.25 -0.28 -9.76
N ALA A 281 11.06 0.16 -9.41
CA ALA A 281 10.56 1.46 -9.79
C ALA A 281 10.41 2.36 -8.56
N SER A 282 10.94 3.57 -8.67
CA SER A 282 10.43 4.71 -7.90
C SER A 282 9.14 5.21 -8.56
N CYS A 283 8.57 6.29 -8.05
CA CYS A 283 7.41 6.94 -8.65
C CYS A 283 7.65 7.47 -10.07
N TYR A 284 8.91 7.74 -10.45
CA TYR A 284 9.23 8.40 -11.71
C TYR A 284 10.21 7.63 -12.58
N THR A 285 11.02 6.75 -11.99
CA THR A 285 12.10 6.09 -12.70
C THR A 285 12.01 4.59 -12.48
N LEU A 286 12.06 3.84 -13.57
CA LEU A 286 12.17 2.40 -13.56
C LEU A 286 13.62 1.98 -13.79
N TYR A 287 14.17 1.23 -12.86
CA TYR A 287 15.50 0.65 -12.88
C TYR A 287 15.42 -0.85 -13.17
N SER A 288 16.43 -1.36 -13.86
CA SER A 288 16.70 -2.78 -14.08
C SER A 288 18.07 -3.11 -13.58
N HIS A 289 18.16 -4.06 -12.65
CA HIS A 289 19.40 -4.51 -12.09
C HIS A 289 19.63 -5.97 -12.49
N ASP A 290 20.52 -6.19 -13.46
CA ASP A 290 21.01 -7.54 -13.74
C ASP A 290 21.97 -7.95 -12.61
N MET A 291 21.63 -9.01 -11.88
CA MET A 291 22.42 -9.56 -10.78
C MET A 291 23.83 -9.99 -11.21
N ARG A 292 24.11 -10.16 -12.49
CA ARG A 292 25.46 -10.45 -13.00
C ARG A 292 26.30 -9.19 -13.15
N THR A 293 25.66 -8.02 -13.22
CA THR A 293 26.32 -6.73 -13.38
C THR A 293 26.23 -5.89 -12.10
N PRO A 294 27.21 -5.03 -11.80
CA PRO A 294 27.19 -4.21 -10.60
C PRO A 294 26.32 -2.96 -10.71
N ARG A 295 25.97 -2.51 -11.93
CA ARG A 295 25.33 -1.21 -12.16
C ARG A 295 23.86 -1.37 -12.57
N PRO A 296 22.93 -0.65 -11.92
CA PRO A 296 21.55 -0.58 -12.39
C PRO A 296 21.48 0.18 -13.73
N ASN A 297 20.58 -0.26 -14.60
CA ASN A 297 20.25 0.39 -15.86
C ASN A 297 18.89 1.09 -15.73
N ILE A 298 18.80 2.34 -16.17
CA ILE A 298 17.52 3.06 -16.21
C ILE A 298 16.76 2.59 -17.45
N ILE A 299 15.59 1.99 -17.26
CA ILE A 299 14.71 1.58 -18.36
C ILE A 299 14.01 2.84 -18.91
N THR A 300 13.16 3.44 -18.09
CA THR A 300 12.33 4.57 -18.49
C THR A 300 12.16 5.55 -17.34
N GLN A 301 11.84 6.78 -17.70
CA GLN A 301 11.49 7.86 -16.81
C GLN A 301 10.16 8.43 -17.27
N THR A 302 9.20 8.55 -16.36
CA THR A 302 7.89 9.09 -16.71
C THR A 302 8.01 10.55 -17.16
N SER A 303 7.18 10.96 -18.11
CA SER A 303 7.13 12.33 -18.61
C SER A 303 6.17 13.20 -17.81
N HIS A 304 6.32 14.53 -17.94
CA HIS A 304 5.27 15.46 -17.54
C HIS A 304 4.03 15.25 -18.41
N SER A 305 2.87 15.14 -17.77
CA SER A 305 1.60 15.09 -18.46
C SER A 305 1.07 16.48 -18.72
N GLY A 306 0.65 16.73 -19.96
CA GLY A 306 -0.08 17.94 -20.31
C GLY A 306 -1.51 17.96 -19.77
N GLN A 307 -2.12 16.79 -19.49
CA GLN A 307 -3.51 16.70 -19.04
C GLN A 307 -3.65 17.00 -17.54
N THR A 308 -2.78 16.40 -16.73
CA THR A 308 -2.81 16.56 -15.27
C THR A 308 -1.89 17.68 -14.78
N LEU A 309 -1.08 18.27 -15.67
CA LEU A 309 -0.03 19.25 -15.36
C LEU A 309 0.98 18.74 -14.32
N CYS A 310 0.98 17.44 -14.02
CA CYS A 310 1.89 16.79 -13.11
C CYS A 310 2.64 15.68 -13.85
N ARG A 311 3.72 15.21 -13.26
CA ARG A 311 4.47 14.08 -13.82
C ARG A 311 3.71 12.79 -13.55
N ALA A 312 3.44 12.01 -14.60
CA ALA A 312 2.78 10.71 -14.44
C ALA A 312 3.59 9.86 -13.46
N LYS A 313 2.92 9.19 -12.53
CA LYS A 313 3.60 8.38 -11.50
C LYS A 313 3.46 6.91 -11.84
N ILE A 314 4.53 6.14 -11.72
CA ILE A 314 4.52 4.68 -11.81
C ILE A 314 3.73 4.15 -10.61
N THR A 315 2.82 3.21 -10.86
CA THR A 315 1.96 2.63 -9.81
C THR A 315 2.15 1.12 -9.64
N SER A 316 2.50 0.40 -10.71
CA SER A 316 2.81 -1.04 -10.63
C SER A 316 3.64 -1.54 -11.81
N LEU A 317 4.36 -2.65 -11.59
CA LEU A 317 5.15 -3.36 -12.59
C LEU A 317 4.62 -4.78 -12.78
N LEU A 318 4.63 -5.26 -14.03
CA LEU A 318 4.25 -6.63 -14.35
C LEU A 318 5.13 -7.18 -15.47
N ASP A 319 5.73 -8.35 -15.25
CA ASP A 319 6.49 -9.03 -16.28
C ASP A 319 5.54 -9.62 -17.31
N SER A 320 5.75 -9.28 -18.57
CA SER A 320 4.91 -9.80 -19.63
C SER A 320 5.27 -11.25 -19.93
N ARG A 321 4.26 -12.08 -20.11
CA ARG A 321 4.38 -13.47 -20.58
C ARG A 321 4.55 -13.56 -22.09
N ILE A 322 4.40 -12.45 -22.82
CA ILE A 322 4.55 -12.41 -24.27
C ILE A 322 6.02 -12.69 -24.62
N GLN A 323 6.26 -13.87 -25.18
CA GLN A 323 7.56 -14.24 -25.73
C GLN A 323 7.65 -13.78 -27.18
N VAL A 324 8.42 -12.73 -27.43
CA VAL A 324 8.85 -12.39 -28.79
C VAL A 324 9.93 -13.40 -29.22
N LYS A 325 10.03 -13.81 -30.50
CA LYS A 325 11.01 -14.84 -30.97
C LYS A 325 12.47 -14.60 -30.53
N LEU A 326 12.82 -13.38 -30.14
CA LEU A 326 14.15 -13.03 -29.62
C LEU A 326 14.31 -13.28 -28.11
N HIS A 327 13.35 -13.98 -27.50
CA HIS A 327 13.31 -14.35 -26.07
C HIS A 327 13.46 -13.19 -25.10
N THR A 328 13.23 -11.96 -25.55
CA THR A 328 13.22 -10.79 -24.67
C THR A 328 11.83 -10.57 -24.11
N PRO A 329 11.63 -10.76 -22.79
CA PRO A 329 10.34 -10.53 -22.17
C PRO A 329 9.99 -9.05 -22.25
N LEU A 330 8.74 -8.76 -22.60
CA LEU A 330 8.22 -7.41 -22.46
C LEU A 330 7.99 -7.09 -20.97
N LEU A 331 7.91 -5.82 -20.65
CA LEU A 331 7.55 -5.34 -19.32
C LEU A 331 6.32 -4.47 -19.43
N ALA A 332 5.25 -4.83 -18.74
CA ALA A 332 4.07 -4.01 -18.61
C ALA A 332 4.22 -3.09 -17.38
N LEU A 333 3.92 -1.82 -17.57
CA LEU A 333 4.03 -0.75 -16.59
C LEU A 333 2.67 -0.08 -16.49
N SER A 334 2.16 0.09 -15.28
CA SER A 334 1.05 1.00 -15.03
C SER A 334 1.57 2.31 -14.48
N THR A 335 0.99 3.39 -14.96
CA THR A 335 1.15 4.74 -14.41
C THR A 335 -0.21 5.29 -13.98
N THR A 336 -0.24 6.49 -13.42
CA THR A 336 -1.49 7.23 -13.13
C THR A 336 -2.30 7.60 -14.37
N GLU A 337 -1.77 7.43 -15.58
CA GLU A 337 -2.43 7.88 -16.82
C GLU A 337 -2.58 6.80 -17.89
N ALA A 338 -1.62 5.87 -17.94
CA ALA A 338 -1.54 4.88 -18.98
C ALA A 338 -0.96 3.54 -18.51
N VAL A 339 -1.38 2.47 -19.20
CA VAL A 339 -0.70 1.18 -19.21
C VAL A 339 0.24 1.14 -20.41
N GLN A 340 1.50 0.81 -20.21
CA GLN A 340 2.57 0.88 -21.21
C GLN A 340 3.32 -0.45 -21.26
N TYR A 341 3.70 -0.89 -22.47
CA TYR A 341 4.55 -2.06 -22.66
C TYR A 341 5.91 -1.65 -23.17
N TYR A 342 6.98 -2.17 -22.56
CA TYR A 342 8.36 -1.87 -22.92
C TYR A 342 9.08 -3.12 -23.39
N ASP A 343 9.83 -2.98 -24.48
CA ASP A 343 10.87 -3.94 -24.86
C ASP A 343 12.14 -3.60 -24.10
N GLN A 344 12.67 -4.56 -23.35
CA GLN A 344 13.85 -4.36 -22.50
C GLN A 344 15.11 -3.99 -23.29
N ARG A 345 15.14 -4.29 -24.60
CA ARG A 345 16.23 -3.90 -25.51
C ARG A 345 16.14 -2.44 -25.93
N PHE A 346 14.92 -1.90 -25.99
CA PHE A 346 14.62 -0.54 -26.42
C PHE A 346 13.83 0.19 -25.33
N PRO A 347 14.39 0.30 -24.11
CA PRO A 347 13.60 0.66 -22.93
C PRO A 347 13.12 2.12 -22.92
N LYS A 348 13.68 2.96 -23.79
CA LYS A 348 13.34 4.38 -23.90
C LYS A 348 12.01 4.65 -24.62
N ILE A 349 11.49 3.67 -25.35
CA ILE A 349 10.29 3.84 -26.19
C ILE A 349 9.32 2.72 -25.85
N PRO A 350 8.10 3.04 -25.35
CA PRO A 350 7.08 2.02 -25.17
C PRO A 350 6.71 1.43 -26.54
N VAL A 351 6.57 0.11 -26.61
CA VAL A 351 6.10 -0.61 -27.81
C VAL A 351 4.67 -0.17 -28.15
N PHE A 352 3.83 -0.05 -27.12
CA PHE A 352 2.50 0.55 -27.20
C PHE A 352 2.05 0.98 -25.80
N HIS A 353 1.00 1.81 -25.76
CA HIS A 353 0.36 2.22 -24.53
C HIS A 353 -1.15 2.44 -24.69
N TRP A 354 -1.88 2.35 -23.59
CA TRP A 354 -3.29 2.72 -23.48
C TRP A 354 -3.46 3.79 -22.41
N SER A 355 -4.01 4.96 -22.77
CA SER A 355 -4.48 5.91 -21.77
C SER A 355 -5.78 5.38 -21.15
N HIS A 356 -5.80 5.17 -19.84
CA HIS A 356 -6.93 4.57 -19.15
C HIS A 356 -7.91 5.60 -18.57
N ARG A 357 -7.50 6.88 -18.51
CA ARG A 357 -8.35 8.02 -18.08
C ARG A 357 -9.07 7.79 -16.74
N ARG A 358 -8.40 7.18 -15.77
CA ARG A 358 -8.97 6.90 -14.43
C ARG A 358 -8.86 8.07 -13.44
N GLY A 359 -8.35 9.20 -13.91
CA GLY A 359 -7.90 10.27 -13.02
C GLY A 359 -6.59 9.89 -12.32
N TYR A 360 -6.14 10.78 -11.44
CA TYR A 360 -4.97 10.52 -10.62
C TYR A 360 -5.32 9.50 -9.53
N ASP A 361 -4.63 8.36 -9.54
CA ASP A 361 -4.83 7.28 -8.57
C ASP A 361 -3.51 6.52 -8.40
N ARG A 362 -2.87 6.67 -7.24
CA ARG A 362 -1.61 5.98 -6.92
C ARG A 362 -1.78 4.51 -6.57
N THR A 363 -3.00 4.08 -6.29
CA THR A 363 -3.31 2.71 -5.89
C THR A 363 -3.55 1.79 -7.09
N LEU A 364 -3.44 2.34 -8.31
CA LEU A 364 -3.57 1.57 -9.53
C LEU A 364 -2.57 0.42 -9.59
N ASN A 365 -3.09 -0.79 -9.74
CA ASN A 365 -2.27 -1.99 -9.74
C ASN A 365 -2.63 -2.89 -10.92
N LEU A 366 -1.60 -3.27 -11.66
CA LEU A 366 -1.67 -4.15 -12.81
C LEU A 366 -1.32 -5.58 -12.39
N CYS A 367 -2.28 -6.48 -12.53
CA CYS A 367 -2.12 -7.90 -12.22
C CYS A 367 -2.18 -8.75 -13.49
N SER A 368 -1.36 -9.81 -13.56
CA SER A 368 -1.40 -10.76 -14.68
C SER A 368 -2.52 -11.78 -14.46
N VAL A 369 -3.27 -12.06 -15.51
CA VAL A 369 -4.19 -13.18 -15.57
C VAL A 369 -3.43 -14.41 -16.07
N PRO A 370 -3.47 -15.56 -15.36
CA PRO A 370 -2.79 -16.76 -15.80
C PRO A 370 -3.33 -17.30 -17.13
N GLY A 371 -2.47 -18.05 -17.83
CA GLY A 371 -2.72 -18.65 -19.15
C GLY A 371 -1.61 -18.31 -20.16
N GLU A 372 -1.59 -19.04 -21.27
CA GLU A 372 -0.50 -18.97 -22.25
C GLU A 372 -0.67 -17.80 -23.23
N GLN A 373 -1.78 -17.74 -23.99
CA GLN A 373 -2.09 -16.65 -24.92
C GLN A 373 -3.61 -16.47 -25.11
N PRO A 374 -4.10 -15.25 -25.41
CA PRO A 374 -3.37 -13.98 -25.37
C PRO A 374 -2.94 -13.62 -23.94
N GLU A 375 -1.95 -12.74 -23.79
CA GLU A 375 -1.66 -12.18 -22.48
C GLU A 375 -2.79 -11.23 -22.09
N ILE A 376 -3.29 -11.39 -20.86
CA ILE A 376 -4.31 -10.53 -20.28
C ILE A 376 -3.73 -10.01 -18.97
N CYS A 377 -3.78 -8.69 -18.78
CA CYS A 377 -3.52 -8.05 -17.51
C CYS A 377 -4.75 -7.22 -17.11
N VAL A 378 -4.97 -7.07 -15.81
CA VAL A 378 -6.11 -6.33 -15.27
C VAL A 378 -5.59 -5.17 -14.44
N LEU A 379 -6.03 -3.96 -14.79
CA LEU A 379 -5.81 -2.77 -14.00
C LEU A 379 -6.96 -2.63 -13.00
N SER A 380 -6.59 -2.48 -11.74
CA SER A 380 -7.49 -2.31 -10.60
C SER A 380 -7.08 -1.08 -9.78
N SER A 381 -7.96 -0.61 -8.90
CA SER A 381 -7.71 0.47 -7.95
C SER A 381 -8.11 0.01 -6.55
N ARG A 382 -7.52 0.58 -5.50
CA ARG A 382 -7.99 0.40 -4.12
C ARG A 382 -9.19 1.28 -3.80
N HIS A 383 -9.39 2.39 -4.51
CA HIS A 383 -10.51 3.31 -4.27
C HIS A 383 -11.79 2.90 -4.99
N ASN A 384 -11.64 2.15 -6.08
CA ASN A 384 -12.78 1.61 -6.82
C ASN A 384 -12.50 0.18 -7.28
N ARG A 385 -13.50 -0.69 -7.13
CA ARG A 385 -13.51 -2.05 -7.70
C ARG A 385 -13.69 -2.07 -9.22
N LEU A 386 -13.29 -1.02 -9.94
CA LEU A 386 -13.33 -1.02 -11.40
C LEU A 386 -12.15 -1.83 -11.93
N LEU A 387 -12.45 -2.95 -12.57
CA LEU A 387 -11.47 -3.81 -13.21
C LEU A 387 -11.48 -3.57 -14.71
N ILE A 388 -10.33 -3.25 -15.32
CA ILE A 388 -10.21 -3.14 -16.78
C ILE A 388 -9.13 -4.09 -17.26
N THR A 389 -9.53 -4.99 -18.16
CA THR A 389 -8.64 -5.88 -18.90
C THR A 389 -7.90 -5.10 -19.99
N TYR A 390 -6.60 -5.34 -20.06
CA TYR A 390 -5.72 -5.00 -21.15
C TYR A 390 -5.13 -6.30 -21.65
N GLY A 391 -4.77 -6.37 -22.92
CA GLY A 391 -4.15 -7.57 -23.43
C GLY A 391 -3.34 -7.29 -24.67
N ALA A 392 -2.42 -8.20 -24.95
CA ALA A 392 -1.68 -8.20 -26.18
C ALA A 392 -1.33 -9.64 -26.57
N GLU A 393 -1.15 -9.86 -27.87
CA GLU A 393 -0.80 -11.15 -28.44
C GLU A 393 0.28 -10.99 -29.50
N THR A 394 1.15 -11.98 -29.62
CA THR A 394 2.08 -12.07 -30.75
C THR A 394 1.37 -12.64 -31.97
N ASP A 395 1.32 -11.88 -33.06
CA ASP A 395 0.82 -12.38 -34.32
C ASP A 395 1.78 -13.43 -34.89
N THR A 396 1.44 -14.71 -34.69
CA THR A 396 2.21 -15.86 -35.15
C THR A 396 2.22 -16.00 -36.68
N ASN A 397 1.25 -15.39 -37.38
CA ASN A 397 1.15 -15.47 -38.84
C ASN A 397 2.15 -14.54 -39.52
N THR A 398 2.60 -13.49 -38.83
CA THR A 398 3.62 -12.59 -39.36
C THR A 398 5.02 -13.06 -38.99
N SER A 399 5.91 -13.13 -39.97
CA SER A 399 7.34 -13.38 -39.72
C SER A 399 7.95 -12.37 -38.73
N ALA A 400 7.36 -11.17 -38.66
CA ALA A 400 7.78 -10.04 -37.83
C ALA A 400 7.36 -10.10 -36.33
N ASN A 401 6.56 -11.07 -35.88
CA ASN A 401 6.03 -11.16 -34.51
C ASN A 401 5.46 -9.84 -33.99
N ILE A 402 4.58 -9.25 -34.77
CA ILE A 402 3.98 -7.97 -34.39
C ILE A 402 3.11 -8.22 -33.16
N VAL A 403 3.36 -7.46 -32.10
CA VAL A 403 2.53 -7.51 -30.90
C VAL A 403 1.26 -6.70 -31.19
N GLN A 404 0.11 -7.37 -31.16
CA GLN A 404 -1.19 -6.76 -31.42
C GLN A 404 -1.89 -6.46 -30.08
N PRO A 405 -2.16 -5.17 -29.78
CA PRO A 405 -2.88 -4.79 -28.57
C PRO A 405 -4.39 -5.03 -28.74
N TYR A 406 -5.03 -5.48 -27.66
CA TYR A 406 -6.49 -5.58 -27.57
C TYR A 406 -7.13 -4.26 -27.11
N VAL A 407 -8.41 -4.09 -27.43
CA VAL A 407 -9.22 -2.97 -26.91
C VAL A 407 -9.51 -3.22 -25.43
N PRO A 408 -9.19 -2.27 -24.52
CA PRO A 408 -9.44 -2.45 -23.10
C PRO A 408 -10.92 -2.65 -22.78
N ARG A 409 -11.24 -3.51 -21.81
CA ARG A 409 -12.63 -3.78 -21.40
C ARG A 409 -12.80 -3.88 -19.91
N ALA A 410 -13.86 -3.26 -19.40
CA ALA A 410 -14.28 -3.46 -18.03
C ALA A 410 -14.75 -4.91 -17.81
N ILE A 411 -14.43 -5.48 -16.66
CA ILE A 411 -14.97 -6.74 -16.16
C ILE A 411 -15.57 -6.50 -14.78
N SER A 412 -16.48 -7.37 -14.37
CA SER A 412 -17.19 -7.20 -13.11
C SER A 412 -16.32 -7.56 -11.90
N SER A 413 -16.49 -6.80 -10.81
CA SER A 413 -15.87 -6.98 -9.48
C SER A 413 -16.30 -8.26 -8.78
N ALA A 414 -15.38 -9.06 -8.24
CA ALA A 414 -15.71 -10.29 -7.54
C ALA A 414 -16.48 -10.07 -6.22
N ALA A 415 -16.30 -8.94 -5.54
CA ALA A 415 -17.21 -8.56 -4.47
C ALA A 415 -18.47 -7.88 -5.03
N GLU A 416 -19.59 -8.12 -4.36
CA GLU A 416 -20.88 -7.55 -4.72
C GLU A 416 -20.92 -6.02 -4.51
N ASN A 417 -21.74 -5.32 -5.30
CA ASN A 417 -21.82 -3.86 -5.29
C ASN A 417 -22.34 -3.26 -3.97
N GLN A 418 -22.96 -4.07 -3.10
CA GLN A 418 -23.43 -3.63 -1.78
C GLN A 418 -22.27 -3.36 -0.81
N TRP A 419 -21.07 -3.84 -1.10
CA TRP A 419 -19.89 -3.64 -0.27
C TRP A 419 -19.19 -2.32 -0.58
N ASN A 420 -18.39 -1.86 0.38
CA ASN A 420 -17.56 -0.66 0.21
C ASN A 420 -16.75 -0.79 -1.11
N PRO A 421 -16.82 0.23 -2.00
CA PRO A 421 -16.04 0.24 -3.24
C PRO A 421 -14.53 0.20 -3.01
N GLU A 422 -14.08 0.46 -1.78
CA GLU A 422 -12.68 0.33 -1.40
C GLU A 422 -12.26 -1.13 -1.25
N SER A 423 -11.05 -1.40 -1.72
CA SER A 423 -10.36 -2.66 -1.54
C SER A 423 -9.02 -2.44 -0.84
N PRO A 424 -8.67 -3.27 0.15
CA PRO A 424 -7.39 -3.15 0.82
C PRO A 424 -6.20 -3.55 -0.05
N THR A 425 -6.44 -4.28 -1.14
CA THR A 425 -5.44 -4.92 -2.00
C THR A 425 -5.96 -5.00 -3.44
N PRO A 426 -5.09 -5.04 -4.46
CA PRO A 426 -5.49 -5.48 -5.78
C PRO A 426 -6.12 -6.90 -5.76
N PRO A 427 -6.95 -7.24 -6.76
CA PRO A 427 -7.41 -8.59 -6.98
C PRO A 427 -6.23 -9.50 -7.35
N ILE A 428 -6.38 -10.78 -7.05
CA ILE A 428 -5.49 -11.81 -7.59
C ILE A 428 -6.25 -12.66 -8.60
N PHE A 429 -5.58 -13.05 -9.68
CA PHE A 429 -6.11 -13.96 -10.69
C PHE A 429 -5.32 -15.25 -10.64
N ALA A 430 -6.02 -16.37 -10.59
CA ALA A 430 -5.39 -17.67 -10.57
C ALA A 430 -6.19 -18.72 -11.30
N GLN A 431 -5.52 -19.69 -11.89
CA GLN A 431 -6.19 -20.86 -12.43
C GLN A 431 -6.78 -21.65 -11.26
N ILE A 432 -8.02 -22.10 -11.34
CA ILE A 432 -8.67 -22.92 -10.30
C ILE A 432 -8.54 -24.38 -10.68
N THR A 433 -8.86 -24.72 -11.92
CA THR A 433 -8.74 -26.09 -12.45
C THR A 433 -7.28 -26.47 -12.66
N THR A 434 -6.97 -27.76 -12.46
CA THR A 434 -5.63 -28.32 -12.73
C THR A 434 -5.68 -29.48 -13.73
N ALA A 435 -6.87 -29.98 -14.06
CA ALA A 435 -7.02 -31.09 -14.98
C ALA A 435 -6.92 -30.59 -16.43
N SER A 436 -6.11 -31.27 -17.23
CA SER A 436 -5.92 -30.99 -18.66
C SER A 436 -7.23 -30.97 -19.46
N ASP A 437 -8.23 -31.71 -18.97
CA ASP A 437 -9.47 -31.97 -19.70
C ASP A 437 -10.60 -31.02 -19.29
N THR A 438 -10.38 -30.18 -18.27
CA THR A 438 -11.35 -29.18 -17.83
C THR A 438 -11.08 -27.83 -18.49
N PRO A 439 -12.12 -27.04 -18.80
CA PRO A 439 -11.93 -25.69 -19.31
C PRO A 439 -11.02 -24.87 -18.36
N ASP A 440 -10.28 -23.95 -18.95
CA ASP A 440 -9.37 -23.05 -18.23
C ASP A 440 -10.19 -22.05 -17.40
N VAL A 441 -10.59 -22.47 -16.20
CA VAL A 441 -11.36 -21.66 -15.26
C VAL A 441 -10.40 -20.95 -14.34
N LEU A 442 -10.53 -19.63 -14.36
CA LEU A 442 -9.78 -18.66 -13.59
C LEU A 442 -10.66 -18.17 -12.42
N GLY A 443 -10.06 -17.96 -11.26
CA GLY A 443 -10.69 -17.24 -10.16
C GLY A 443 -10.19 -15.80 -10.14
N CYS A 444 -11.10 -14.84 -10.18
CA CYS A 444 -10.84 -13.48 -9.73
C CYS A 444 -11.14 -13.42 -8.24
N PHE A 445 -10.13 -13.21 -7.41
CA PHE A 445 -10.28 -13.12 -5.96
C PHE A 445 -10.13 -11.66 -5.53
N GLU A 446 -11.08 -11.17 -4.75
CA GLU A 446 -11.07 -9.82 -4.20
C GLU A 446 -11.27 -9.84 -2.70
N GLN A 447 -10.59 -8.92 -2.01
CA GLN A 447 -10.74 -8.74 -0.58
C GLN A 447 -11.62 -7.52 -0.27
N THR A 448 -12.42 -7.58 0.79
CA THR A 448 -13.12 -6.41 1.34
C THR A 448 -12.27 -5.75 2.42
N MET A 449 -12.54 -4.48 2.73
CA MET A 449 -11.88 -3.79 3.85
C MET A 449 -12.10 -4.49 5.20
N LEU A 450 -13.14 -5.32 5.32
CA LEU A 450 -13.48 -6.14 6.48
C LEU A 450 -12.81 -7.53 6.47
N GLY A 451 -11.92 -7.78 5.50
CA GLY A 451 -11.14 -9.00 5.40
C GLY A 451 -11.85 -10.18 4.74
N ALA A 452 -13.13 -10.05 4.35
CA ALA A 452 -13.79 -11.08 3.57
C ALA A 452 -13.11 -11.25 2.21
N VAL A 453 -13.07 -12.48 1.72
CA VAL A 453 -12.55 -12.79 0.40
C VAL A 453 -13.66 -13.34 -0.47
N TRP A 454 -13.87 -12.70 -1.62
CA TRP A 454 -14.83 -13.07 -2.63
C TRP A 454 -14.12 -13.66 -3.84
N MET A 455 -14.80 -14.55 -4.54
CA MET A 455 -14.32 -15.12 -5.78
C MET A 455 -15.39 -15.04 -6.87
N ARG A 456 -14.96 -14.66 -8.08
CA ARG A 456 -15.74 -14.82 -9.31
C ARG A 456 -15.01 -15.79 -10.25
N PRO A 457 -15.61 -16.94 -10.58
CA PRO A 457 -15.12 -17.79 -11.66
C PRO A 457 -15.25 -17.09 -13.02
N MET A 458 -14.15 -17.11 -13.77
CA MET A 458 -14.01 -16.52 -15.09
C MET A 458 -13.36 -17.54 -16.03
N CYS A 459 -13.59 -17.39 -17.32
CA CYS A 459 -13.10 -18.31 -18.35
C CYS A 459 -12.67 -17.52 -19.57
N ARG A 460 -11.64 -18.01 -20.28
CA ARG A 460 -11.19 -17.39 -21.55
C ARG A 460 -12.14 -17.70 -22.69
N THR A 461 -12.88 -18.80 -22.58
CA THR A 461 -13.92 -19.25 -23.51
C THR A 461 -15.27 -19.12 -22.84
N GLU A 462 -16.30 -18.76 -23.61
CA GLU A 462 -17.67 -18.73 -23.12
C GLU A 462 -18.07 -20.15 -22.67
N LEU A 463 -18.21 -20.31 -21.35
CA LEU A 463 -18.63 -21.55 -20.72
C LEU A 463 -19.89 -21.23 -19.91
N HIS A 464 -20.97 -21.91 -20.26
CA HIS A 464 -22.20 -21.88 -19.48
C HIS A 464 -22.16 -23.03 -18.46
N ASP A 465 -22.76 -22.81 -17.28
CA ASP A 465 -23.00 -23.82 -16.25
C ASP A 465 -21.74 -24.37 -15.53
N TRP A 466 -20.86 -23.47 -15.06
CA TRP A 466 -19.82 -23.89 -14.11
C TRP A 466 -20.47 -24.31 -12.77
N PRO A 467 -20.08 -25.46 -12.16
CA PRO A 467 -20.68 -25.95 -10.92
C PRO A 467 -20.62 -24.91 -9.81
N LEU A 468 -21.72 -24.83 -9.05
CA LEU A 468 -21.80 -23.97 -7.88
C LEU A 468 -20.76 -24.38 -6.85
N VAL A 469 -19.92 -23.42 -6.48
CA VAL A 469 -18.91 -23.59 -5.43
C VAL A 469 -19.58 -23.42 -4.08
N GLN A 470 -19.44 -24.42 -3.22
CA GLN A 470 -19.92 -24.32 -1.85
C GLN A 470 -18.72 -24.08 -0.92
N PRO A 471 -18.57 -22.88 -0.35
CA PRO A 471 -17.55 -22.64 0.66
C PRO A 471 -17.93 -23.39 1.95
N GLU A 472 -17.00 -24.20 2.45
CA GLU A 472 -17.11 -24.87 3.74
C GLU A 472 -16.33 -24.06 4.78
N TRP A 473 -17.06 -23.37 5.65
CA TRP A 473 -16.50 -22.61 6.77
C TRP A 473 -16.45 -23.48 8.01
N ASP A 474 -15.30 -23.53 8.69
CA ASP A 474 -15.25 -24.18 9.99
C ASP A 474 -16.05 -23.38 11.05
N ALA A 475 -16.35 -24.01 12.20
CA ALA A 475 -17.07 -23.36 13.29
C ALA A 475 -16.36 -22.12 13.86
N SER A 476 -15.06 -21.95 13.60
CA SER A 476 -14.33 -20.75 14.01
C SER A 476 -14.51 -19.59 13.02
N ALA A 477 -14.61 -19.88 11.72
CA ALA A 477 -14.90 -18.92 10.66
C ALA A 477 -16.30 -18.33 10.85
N TYR A 478 -17.31 -19.17 11.12
CA TYR A 478 -18.66 -18.69 11.44
C TYR A 478 -18.69 -17.78 12.69
N ARG A 479 -17.95 -18.15 13.74
CA ARG A 479 -17.87 -17.31 14.96
C ARG A 479 -17.18 -15.98 14.69
N LYS A 480 -16.13 -15.94 13.87
CA LYS A 480 -15.48 -14.68 13.46
C LYS A 480 -16.40 -13.82 12.61
N ALA A 481 -17.09 -14.42 11.63
CA ALA A 481 -18.10 -13.74 10.83
C ALA A 481 -19.17 -13.08 11.72
N TYR A 482 -19.71 -13.86 12.66
CA TYR A 482 -20.73 -13.38 13.59
C TYR A 482 -20.23 -12.21 14.46
N ARG A 483 -18.99 -12.28 14.96
CA ARG A 483 -18.37 -11.19 15.73
C ARG A 483 -18.07 -9.97 14.87
N ALA A 484 -17.66 -10.15 13.61
CA ALA A 484 -17.41 -9.05 12.69
C ALA A 484 -18.70 -8.26 12.37
N CYS A 485 -19.84 -8.95 12.29
CA CYS A 485 -21.16 -8.35 12.08
C CYS A 485 -21.81 -7.85 13.38
N ALA A 486 -21.34 -8.29 14.55
CA ALA A 486 -21.77 -7.72 15.81
C ALA A 486 -21.23 -6.29 15.87
N ASN A 487 -22.09 -5.33 15.50
CA ASN A 487 -21.83 -3.90 15.63
C ASN A 487 -21.73 -3.56 17.12
N GLU A 488 -20.61 -3.90 17.74
CA GLU A 488 -20.18 -3.24 18.96
C GLU A 488 -19.90 -1.81 18.55
N ASP A 489 -20.81 -0.89 18.89
CA ASP A 489 -20.58 0.53 18.72
C ASP A 489 -19.28 0.86 19.46
N PRO A 490 -18.19 1.22 18.75
CA PRO A 490 -16.93 1.54 19.40
C PRO A 490 -17.04 2.86 20.20
N GLY A 491 -18.22 3.49 20.18
CA GLY A 491 -18.46 4.81 20.66
C GLY A 491 -18.00 5.85 19.64
N PRO A 492 -18.17 7.13 19.96
CA PRO A 492 -17.86 8.27 19.06
C PRO A 492 -16.37 8.46 18.74
N PHE A 493 -15.50 7.86 19.55
CA PHE A 493 -14.05 7.99 19.45
C PHE A 493 -13.53 6.86 18.56
N GLY A 494 -14.40 5.93 18.14
CA GLY A 494 -14.02 4.75 17.39
C GLY A 494 -13.07 3.86 18.18
N ASP A 495 -12.51 2.87 17.50
CA ASP A 495 -11.43 2.03 18.03
C ASP A 495 -10.08 2.78 18.11
N THR A 496 -10.06 4.12 18.17
CA THR A 496 -8.79 4.78 18.51
C THR A 496 -8.47 4.40 19.94
N GLU A 497 -7.50 3.50 20.09
CA GLU A 497 -6.90 3.14 21.36
C GLU A 497 -6.76 4.43 22.18
N MET A 498 -7.42 4.49 23.34
CA MET A 498 -7.09 5.50 24.33
C MET A 498 -5.60 5.34 24.59
N THR A 499 -4.77 6.18 23.96
CA THR A 499 -3.33 6.19 24.21
C THR A 499 -3.17 6.34 25.71
N PRO A 500 -2.71 5.31 26.45
CA PRO A 500 -2.49 5.47 27.87
C PRO A 500 -1.39 6.50 28.01
N VAL A 501 -1.74 7.70 28.50
CA VAL A 501 -0.77 8.75 28.75
C VAL A 501 0.19 8.22 29.80
N ASP A 502 1.43 7.95 29.41
CA ASP A 502 2.46 7.48 30.35
C ASP A 502 2.92 8.66 31.22
N TYR A 503 2.20 8.86 32.33
CA TYR A 503 2.53 9.86 33.34
C TYR A 503 3.90 9.63 33.99
N ARG A 504 4.58 8.48 33.80
CA ARG A 504 5.94 8.22 34.35
C ARG A 504 6.96 9.28 33.92
N SER A 505 6.77 9.90 32.75
CA SER A 505 7.60 11.00 32.27
C SER A 505 7.50 12.26 33.15
N LEU A 506 6.32 12.56 33.70
CA LEU A 506 6.10 13.62 34.70
C LEU A 506 6.72 13.30 36.07
N TYR A 507 6.97 12.02 36.36
CA TYR A 507 7.50 11.57 37.67
C TYR A 507 9.02 11.37 37.72
N ARG A 508 9.73 11.36 36.57
CA ARG A 508 11.20 11.30 36.57
C ARG A 508 11.85 12.51 37.24
N ASP A 509 11.13 13.63 37.32
CA ASP A 509 11.62 14.88 37.87
C ASP A 509 11.47 15.00 39.40
N GLY A 510 11.09 13.92 40.10
CA GLY A 510 11.26 13.82 41.57
C GLY A 510 10.56 14.90 42.39
N ASN A 511 9.48 15.49 41.87
CA ASN A 511 8.86 16.65 42.49
C ASN A 511 7.90 16.22 43.62
N ASN A 512 8.43 16.04 44.84
CA ASN A 512 7.65 15.74 46.05
C ASN A 512 6.48 16.73 46.28
N ALA A 513 6.54 17.93 45.69
CA ALA A 513 5.46 18.91 45.72
C ALA A 513 4.23 18.51 44.88
N ALA A 514 4.35 17.61 43.90
CA ALA A 514 3.21 17.07 43.14
C ALA A 514 2.44 16.03 43.97
N ILE A 515 3.15 15.15 44.67
CA ILE A 515 2.56 14.15 45.59
C ILE A 515 1.85 14.86 46.74
N GLY A 516 2.48 15.88 47.33
CA GLY A 516 1.84 16.71 48.38
C GLY A 516 0.57 17.41 47.89
N ARG A 517 0.51 17.83 46.62
CA ARG A 517 -0.68 18.46 46.03
C ARG A 517 -1.79 17.48 45.73
N ILE A 518 -1.48 16.28 45.25
CA ILE A 518 -2.48 15.21 45.04
C ILE A 518 -3.05 14.76 46.39
N LEU A 519 -2.21 14.55 47.40
CA LEU A 519 -2.67 14.22 48.75
C LEU A 519 -3.52 15.34 49.36
N ALA A 520 -3.14 16.61 49.16
CA ALA A 520 -3.97 17.74 49.59
C ALA A 520 -5.30 17.82 48.84
N HIS A 521 -5.35 17.42 47.56
CA HIS A 521 -6.57 17.40 46.75
C HIS A 521 -7.51 16.26 47.17
N VAL A 522 -6.97 15.05 47.37
CA VAL A 522 -7.67 13.87 47.91
C VAL A 522 -8.22 14.17 49.31
N GLN A 523 -7.44 14.86 50.15
CA GLN A 523 -7.88 15.29 51.49
C GLN A 523 -9.04 16.29 51.45
N LYS A 524 -9.15 17.10 50.38
CA LYS A 524 -10.16 18.14 50.20
C LYS A 524 -11.48 17.62 49.63
N GLN A 525 -11.49 16.42 49.01
CA GLN A 525 -12.67 15.84 48.35
C GLN A 525 -13.41 14.76 49.16
N ASP A 526 -13.12 14.60 50.47
CA ASP A 526 -13.72 13.57 51.32
C ASP A 526 -13.72 12.16 50.69
N ALA A 527 -12.58 11.77 50.12
CA ALA A 527 -12.33 10.45 49.51
C ALA A 527 -12.49 9.25 50.47
N HIS A 528 -12.81 9.50 51.74
CA HIS A 528 -13.03 8.47 52.76
C HIS A 528 -14.22 7.55 52.42
N ASP A 529 -15.31 8.14 51.95
CA ASP A 529 -16.53 7.38 51.63
C ASP A 529 -16.34 6.51 50.38
N TYR A 530 -15.51 6.97 49.44
CA TYR A 530 -15.24 6.26 48.19
C TYR A 530 -14.25 5.10 48.35
N LEU A 531 -13.30 5.21 49.29
CA LEU A 531 -12.39 4.10 49.61
C LEU A 531 -13.12 2.93 50.28
N ALA A 532 -14.12 3.20 51.12
CA ALA A 532 -14.97 2.15 51.67
C ALA A 532 -15.79 1.43 50.59
N ILE A 533 -16.20 2.15 49.53
CA ILE A 533 -16.91 1.58 48.37
C ILE A 533 -15.96 0.79 47.45
N ALA A 534 -14.73 1.28 47.25
CA ALA A 534 -13.73 0.64 46.39
C ALA A 534 -13.03 -0.56 47.04
N LEU A 535 -12.99 -0.62 48.38
CA LEU A 535 -12.42 -1.70 49.17
C LEU A 535 -13.43 -2.26 50.19
N PRO A 536 -14.56 -2.82 49.73
CA PRO A 536 -15.68 -3.20 50.59
C PRO A 536 -15.38 -4.37 51.56
N TRP A 537 -14.23 -5.04 51.40
CA TRP A 537 -13.77 -6.14 52.25
C TRP A 537 -12.85 -5.69 53.40
N SER A 538 -12.57 -4.39 53.52
CA SER A 538 -11.67 -3.87 54.55
C SER A 538 -12.44 -3.25 55.72
N ASP A 539 -12.62 -4.02 56.79
CA ASP A 539 -13.33 -3.58 58.00
C ASP A 539 -12.59 -2.51 58.83
N ASN A 540 -11.33 -2.19 58.50
CA ASN A 540 -10.44 -1.36 59.34
C ASN A 540 -9.79 -0.18 58.58
N VAL A 541 -10.51 0.50 57.69
CA VAL A 541 -9.98 1.73 57.06
C VAL A 541 -9.85 2.83 58.14
N PRO A 542 -8.65 3.34 58.44
CA PRO A 542 -8.47 4.32 59.51
C PRO A 542 -9.16 5.64 59.17
N GLN A 543 -10.06 6.13 60.03
CA GLN A 543 -10.75 7.41 59.81
C GLN A 543 -9.85 8.65 59.85
N ASP A 544 -8.65 8.53 60.42
CA ASP A 544 -7.66 9.62 60.40
C ASP A 544 -6.97 9.66 59.02
N LYS A 545 -7.26 10.73 58.26
CA LYS A 545 -6.67 11.04 56.94
C LYS A 545 -5.14 11.02 56.92
N ARG A 546 -4.48 11.24 58.07
CA ARG A 546 -3.01 11.19 58.18
C ARG A 546 -2.46 9.75 58.20
N LEU A 547 -3.26 8.80 58.67
CA LEU A 547 -2.90 7.39 58.80
C LEU A 547 -3.30 6.58 57.56
N LEU A 548 -4.26 7.06 56.77
CA LEU A 548 -4.77 6.38 55.57
C LEU A 548 -3.67 6.01 54.57
N TRP A 549 -2.73 6.92 54.29
CA TRP A 549 -1.62 6.65 53.38
C TRP A 549 -0.70 5.54 53.89
N GLN A 550 -0.36 5.57 55.19
CA GLN A 550 0.47 4.54 55.81
C GLN A 550 -0.25 3.19 55.84
N TRP A 551 -1.57 3.20 56.02
CA TRP A 551 -2.41 2.01 56.01
C TRP A 551 -2.49 1.37 54.61
N ILE A 552 -2.73 2.15 53.55
CA ILE A 552 -2.73 1.65 52.16
C ILE A 552 -1.37 1.05 51.79
N LEU A 553 -0.27 1.73 52.15
CA LEU A 553 1.07 1.21 51.94
C LEU A 553 1.30 -0.10 52.70
N GLY A 554 0.81 -0.21 53.94
CA GLY A 554 0.88 -1.43 54.73
C GLY A 554 0.14 -2.59 54.08
N GLN A 555 -1.12 -2.36 53.65
CA GLN A 555 -1.94 -3.38 53.00
C GLN A 555 -1.33 -3.86 51.68
N LEU A 556 -0.78 -2.95 50.87
CA LEU A 556 -0.14 -3.33 49.61
C LEU A 556 1.21 -4.02 49.80
N ALA A 557 1.96 -3.68 50.86
CA ALA A 557 3.18 -4.37 51.23
C ALA A 557 2.90 -5.80 51.74
N GLU A 558 1.84 -5.99 52.53
CA GLU A 558 1.38 -7.31 52.98
C GLU A 558 0.86 -8.16 51.81
N ALA A 559 0.11 -7.56 50.89
CA ALA A 559 -0.42 -8.26 49.71
C ALA A 559 0.66 -8.63 48.68
N ASN A 560 1.79 -7.92 48.65
CA ASN A 560 2.87 -8.12 47.67
C ASN A 560 4.24 -8.28 48.36
N PRO A 561 4.47 -9.38 49.09
CA PRO A 561 5.76 -9.60 49.76
C PRO A 561 6.88 -9.75 48.70
N GLY A 562 7.77 -8.74 48.63
CA GLY A 562 8.90 -8.69 47.69
C GLY A 562 8.82 -7.59 46.65
N ALA A 563 7.73 -6.81 46.58
CA ALA A 563 7.68 -5.59 45.78
C ALA A 563 8.58 -4.51 46.41
N ASP A 564 9.28 -3.75 45.57
CA ASP A 564 10.06 -2.61 46.07
C ASP A 564 9.13 -1.48 46.55
N GLN A 565 9.64 -0.64 47.45
CA GLN A 565 8.83 0.41 48.09
C GLN A 565 8.25 1.41 47.06
N LYS A 566 8.90 1.54 45.89
CA LYS A 566 8.43 2.38 44.79
C LYS A 566 7.21 1.77 44.09
N THR A 567 7.22 0.46 43.85
CA THR A 567 6.08 -0.26 43.27
C THR A 567 4.87 -0.21 44.19
N ILE A 568 5.09 -0.43 45.50
CA ILE A 568 4.02 -0.35 46.52
C ILE A 568 3.43 1.06 46.58
N ALA A 569 4.28 2.09 46.57
CA ALA A 569 3.82 3.49 46.56
C ALA A 569 3.06 3.86 45.29
N GLN A 570 3.46 3.34 44.13
CA GLN A 570 2.74 3.57 42.88
C GLN A 570 1.35 2.91 42.91
N GLN A 571 1.27 1.65 43.34
CA GLN A 571 0.00 0.95 43.49
C GLN A 571 -0.94 1.67 44.46
N ALA A 572 -0.42 2.24 45.56
CA ALA A 572 -1.19 3.02 46.51
C ALA A 572 -1.79 4.29 45.88
N ILE A 573 -1.04 4.97 45.01
CA ILE A 573 -1.50 6.16 44.29
C ILE A 573 -2.54 5.79 43.25
N ASP A 574 -2.32 4.72 42.49
CA ASP A 574 -3.26 4.25 41.47
C ASP A 574 -4.61 3.91 42.11
N LEU A 575 -4.57 3.29 43.30
CA LEU A 575 -5.76 2.95 44.08
C LEU A 575 -6.50 4.21 44.59
N LEU A 576 -5.76 5.21 45.06
CA LEU A 576 -6.31 6.49 45.49
C LEU A 576 -6.91 7.28 44.33
N LEU A 577 -6.23 7.35 43.19
CA LEU A 577 -6.73 8.03 42.00
C LEU A 577 -8.00 7.36 41.47
N ALA A 578 -8.02 6.03 41.42
CA ALA A 578 -9.22 5.27 41.05
C ALA A 578 -10.41 5.58 41.98
N SER A 579 -10.16 5.77 43.29
CA SER A 579 -11.20 6.13 44.25
C SER A 579 -11.72 7.57 44.10
N THR A 580 -10.95 8.49 43.50
CA THR A 580 -11.35 9.89 43.28
C THR A 580 -12.09 10.15 41.96
N VAL A 581 -12.10 9.19 41.03
CA VAL A 581 -12.67 9.36 39.67
C VAL A 581 -14.14 8.91 39.59
N MET A 582 -14.74 8.44 40.69
CA MET A 582 -16.18 8.12 40.73
C MET A 582 -16.99 9.41 40.90
N PRO A 583 -17.77 9.88 39.89
CA PRO A 583 -18.64 11.03 40.08
C PRO A 583 -19.79 10.70 41.02
N ASN A 584 -20.29 11.71 41.73
CA ASN A 584 -21.56 11.70 42.47
C ASN A 584 -22.71 11.28 41.54
N VAL A 585 -22.94 9.98 41.39
CA VAL A 585 -24.12 9.42 40.75
C VAL A 585 -24.87 8.69 41.85
N THR A 586 -25.86 9.37 42.44
CA THR A 586 -26.97 8.66 43.08
C THR A 586 -27.52 7.67 42.06
N PRO A 587 -27.59 6.36 42.37
CA PRO A 587 -28.06 5.38 41.41
C PRO A 587 -29.51 5.71 41.04
N VAL A 588 -29.70 6.17 39.80
CA VAL A 588 -31.01 6.18 39.18
C VAL A 588 -31.38 4.72 38.95
N GLN A 589 -32.45 4.27 39.59
CA GLN A 589 -33.07 2.98 39.33
C GLN A 589 -33.64 3.02 37.90
N ASP A 590 -32.84 2.68 36.91
CA ASP A 590 -33.34 2.30 35.59
C ASP A 590 -32.67 1.00 35.15
N GLU A 591 -33.51 0.04 34.79
CA GLU A 591 -33.20 -1.35 34.49
C GLU A 591 -32.42 -1.52 33.18
N ALA A 592 -31.14 -1.19 33.17
CA ALA A 592 -30.21 -1.67 32.15
C ALA A 592 -29.62 -3.01 32.59
N GLN A 593 -30.22 -4.12 32.14
CA GLN A 593 -29.68 -5.47 32.37
C GLN A 593 -28.35 -5.65 31.61
N ASN A 594 -27.24 -5.61 32.34
CA ASN A 594 -25.94 -6.06 31.86
C ASN A 594 -25.93 -7.59 31.76
N SER A 595 -25.88 -8.12 30.54
CA SER A 595 -25.97 -9.57 30.25
C SER A 595 -24.74 -10.38 30.65
N ASN A 596 -23.66 -9.74 31.11
CA ASN A 596 -22.40 -10.40 31.45
C ASN A 596 -22.31 -10.91 32.90
N TRP A 597 -23.32 -10.64 33.74
CA TRP A 597 -23.38 -11.11 35.12
C TRP A 597 -24.67 -11.87 35.37
N ARG A 598 -24.59 -13.18 35.62
CA ARG A 598 -25.71 -13.94 36.19
C ARG A 598 -25.44 -14.10 37.68
N TRP A 599 -26.19 -13.37 38.49
CA TRP A 599 -26.25 -13.58 39.93
C TRP A 599 -27.59 -14.21 40.26
N ASP A 600 -27.59 -15.49 40.64
CA ASP A 600 -28.79 -16.27 40.90
C ASP A 600 -29.36 -16.08 42.33
N ARG A 601 -28.79 -15.12 43.08
CA ARG A 601 -29.10 -14.79 44.49
C ARG A 601 -28.88 -15.93 45.48
N LYS A 602 -28.33 -17.07 45.05
CA LYS A 602 -28.08 -18.23 45.92
C LYS A 602 -26.60 -18.43 46.20
N GLU A 603 -25.73 -17.94 45.33
CA GLU A 603 -24.27 -18.03 45.52
C GLU A 603 -23.58 -16.65 45.53
N ALA A 604 -22.38 -16.60 46.10
CA ALA A 604 -21.51 -15.42 45.99
C ALA A 604 -21.12 -15.22 44.52
N PRO A 605 -21.20 -13.99 43.97
CA PRO A 605 -20.86 -13.74 42.57
C PRO A 605 -19.40 -14.14 42.31
N SER A 606 -19.18 -15.13 41.44
CA SER A 606 -17.85 -15.58 41.04
C SER A 606 -17.49 -15.01 39.66
N CYS A 607 -16.28 -14.46 39.57
CA CYS A 607 -15.71 -13.96 38.34
C CYS A 607 -15.36 -15.15 37.41
N PRO A 608 -15.68 -15.13 36.11
CA PRO A 608 -15.13 -16.13 35.20
C PRO A 608 -13.60 -16.04 35.17
N GLU A 609 -12.92 -17.18 35.26
CA GLU A 609 -11.46 -17.27 35.36
C GLU A 609 -10.75 -16.46 34.27
N LEU A 610 -10.00 -15.44 34.68
CA LEU A 610 -9.12 -14.66 33.80
C LEU A 610 -7.93 -15.53 33.35
N PRO A 611 -7.50 -15.44 32.07
CA PRO A 611 -6.27 -16.10 31.63
C PRO A 611 -5.04 -15.49 32.34
N THR A 612 -4.20 -16.37 32.86
CA THR A 612 -2.99 -16.09 33.68
C THR A 612 -2.03 -15.03 33.09
N PRO A 613 -1.50 -14.09 33.91
CA PRO A 613 -0.60 -13.02 33.46
C PRO A 613 0.85 -13.52 33.34
N SER A 614 1.23 -14.00 32.16
CA SER A 614 2.62 -14.34 31.82
C SER A 614 3.16 -13.62 30.57
N LEU A 615 2.47 -12.60 30.07
CA LEU A 615 2.83 -11.89 28.82
C LEU A 615 3.28 -10.43 28.97
N ILE A 616 3.46 -9.89 30.18
CA ILE A 616 3.83 -8.46 30.39
C ILE A 616 5.26 -8.31 30.97
N ARG A 617 6.23 -9.02 30.40
CA ARG A 617 7.65 -8.72 30.61
C ARG A 617 8.34 -8.77 29.26
N ASN A 618 8.37 -7.64 28.56
CA ASN A 618 9.42 -7.19 27.61
C ASN A 618 8.89 -5.99 26.79
N SER A 619 8.66 -4.85 27.45
CA SER A 619 8.53 -3.55 26.77
C SER A 619 9.60 -2.61 27.29
N THR A 620 10.73 -2.59 26.60
CA THR A 620 11.75 -1.54 26.73
C THR A 620 11.86 -0.84 25.38
N ARG A 621 10.92 0.07 25.10
CA ARG A 621 11.16 1.31 24.34
C ARG A 621 9.93 2.22 24.40
N SER A 622 10.17 3.43 24.87
CA SER A 622 9.25 4.56 24.92
C SER A 622 8.76 4.90 23.51
N GLU A 623 7.45 4.91 23.33
CA GLU A 623 6.79 5.57 22.21
C GLU A 623 6.38 6.97 22.68
N GLN A 624 6.87 7.99 21.98
CA GLN A 624 6.68 9.39 22.33
C GLN A 624 5.35 9.90 21.77
N LEU A 625 4.70 10.80 22.51
CA LEU A 625 3.55 11.58 22.04
C LEU A 625 3.84 12.20 20.66
N PRO A 626 2.84 12.33 19.76
CA PRO A 626 2.98 13.04 18.50
C PRO A 626 3.58 14.44 18.70
N ASP A 627 4.47 14.88 17.82
CA ASP A 627 5.20 16.15 17.97
C ASP A 627 4.24 17.34 18.10
N THR A 628 3.09 17.30 17.42
CA THR A 628 2.04 18.32 17.53
C THR A 628 1.48 18.42 18.94
N THR A 629 1.21 17.28 19.59
CA THR A 629 0.73 17.23 20.98
C THR A 629 1.80 17.71 21.95
N ARG A 630 3.08 17.41 21.69
CA ARG A 630 4.20 17.89 22.52
C ARG A 630 4.39 19.40 22.41
N ILE A 631 4.25 19.96 21.22
CA ILE A 631 4.35 21.40 20.99
C ILE A 631 3.17 22.12 21.67
N LEU A 632 1.94 21.62 21.48
CA LEU A 632 0.75 22.17 22.14
C LEU A 632 0.83 22.12 23.67
N LEU A 633 1.35 21.02 24.24
CA LEU A 633 1.52 20.88 25.69
C LEU A 633 2.72 21.67 26.23
N ALA A 634 3.73 21.97 25.41
CA ALA A 634 4.88 22.77 25.80
C ALA A 634 4.55 24.28 25.84
N GLU A 635 3.63 24.73 24.99
CA GLU A 635 3.23 26.14 24.88
C GLU A 635 2.12 26.53 25.88
N TRP A 636 1.45 25.56 26.50
CA TRP A 636 0.39 25.82 27.47
C TRP A 636 0.96 26.06 28.87
N PRO A 637 0.92 27.30 29.42
CA PRO A 637 1.38 27.55 30.79
C PRO A 637 0.42 26.85 31.76
N VAL A 638 0.97 26.01 32.64
CA VAL A 638 0.18 25.26 33.61
C VAL A 638 -0.57 26.24 34.53
N GLY A 639 -1.90 26.28 34.41
CA GLY A 639 -2.78 27.20 35.15
C GLY A 639 -3.50 28.26 34.32
N SER A 640 -3.22 28.37 33.01
CA SER A 640 -3.95 29.28 32.12
C SER A 640 -5.40 28.82 31.90
N ASP A 641 -6.35 29.76 31.94
CA ASP A 641 -7.77 29.52 31.64
C ASP A 641 -7.91 29.10 30.17
N PRO A 642 -8.46 27.91 29.87
CA PRO A 642 -8.65 27.42 28.50
C PRO A 642 -9.43 28.38 27.60
N ASN A 643 -10.32 29.19 28.17
CA ASN A 643 -11.13 30.14 27.40
C ASN A 643 -10.38 31.43 27.05
N SER A 644 -9.23 31.66 27.68
CA SER A 644 -8.37 32.82 27.44
C SER A 644 -7.20 32.52 26.51
N TYR A 645 -6.95 31.24 26.18
CA TYR A 645 -5.84 30.85 25.33
C TYR A 645 -6.11 31.20 23.87
N GLN A 646 -5.31 32.10 23.33
CA GLN A 646 -5.31 32.44 21.92
C GLN A 646 -4.04 31.88 21.30
N TYR A 647 -4.17 30.84 20.45
CA TYR A 647 -3.04 30.28 19.74
C TYR A 647 -2.48 31.32 18.75
N GLU A 648 -1.31 31.86 19.05
CA GLU A 648 -0.56 32.69 18.12
C GLU A 648 0.29 31.79 17.22
N ASN A 649 -0.13 31.67 15.96
CA ASN A 649 0.63 30.91 14.97
C ASN A 649 2.01 31.56 14.75
N PRO A 650 3.14 30.90 15.11
CA PRO A 650 4.47 31.49 15.03
C PRO A 650 4.92 31.76 13.59
N TYR A 651 4.18 31.28 12.58
CA TYR A 651 4.48 31.50 11.17
C TYR A 651 3.76 32.73 10.57
N ARG A 652 3.03 33.53 11.37
CA ARG A 652 2.29 34.72 10.88
C ARG A 652 3.16 35.72 10.13
N GLU A 653 4.42 35.90 10.52
CA GLU A 653 5.34 36.85 9.88
C GLU A 653 5.95 36.35 8.56
N THR A 654 5.85 35.05 8.25
CA THR A 654 6.45 34.47 7.03
C THR A 654 5.52 34.46 5.83
N PHE A 655 4.22 34.66 6.02
CA PHE A 655 3.20 34.53 4.98
C PHE A 655 2.11 35.61 5.04
N GLU A 656 2.48 36.87 5.31
CA GLU A 656 1.55 37.95 4.96
C GLU A 656 1.42 38.04 3.43
N PRO A 657 0.20 37.97 2.88
CA PRO A 657 -0.03 38.31 1.49
C PRO A 657 0.22 39.80 1.34
N VAL A 658 1.20 40.18 0.53
CA VAL A 658 1.50 41.57 0.17
C VAL A 658 0.20 42.28 -0.18
N GLU A 659 -0.23 43.20 0.70
CA GLU A 659 -1.40 44.04 0.48
C GLU A 659 -1.25 44.81 -0.83
N ASN A 660 -2.39 44.95 -1.52
CA ASN A 660 -2.53 45.53 -2.84
C ASN A 660 -1.81 46.88 -2.99
N VAL A 661 -0.60 46.86 -3.55
CA VAL A 661 0.03 48.05 -4.10
C VAL A 661 -0.74 48.46 -5.34
N SER A 662 -1.44 49.59 -5.20
CA SER A 662 -2.12 50.34 -6.25
C SER A 662 -1.32 50.37 -7.55
N ARG A 663 -1.93 49.84 -8.62
CA ARG A 663 -1.37 49.82 -9.98
C ARG A 663 -1.12 51.25 -10.46
N ARG A 664 0.14 51.68 -10.50
CA ARG A 664 0.57 52.80 -11.34
C ARG A 664 0.73 52.32 -12.80
N PRO A 665 0.36 53.14 -13.79
CA PRO A 665 0.49 52.79 -15.21
C PRO A 665 1.98 52.75 -15.61
N PHE A 666 2.38 51.68 -16.29
CA PHE A 666 3.73 51.56 -16.85
C PHE A 666 3.91 52.53 -18.04
N PRO A 667 5.05 53.24 -18.12
CA PRO A 667 5.42 53.97 -19.32
C PRO A 667 6.02 53.06 -20.39
N SER A 668 5.64 53.38 -21.63
CA SER A 668 6.24 53.04 -22.92
C SER A 668 7.66 52.49 -22.90
N SER A 669 7.84 51.35 -23.55
CA SER A 669 9.11 50.71 -23.92
C SER A 669 10.06 51.63 -24.69
N GLN A 670 11.33 51.66 -24.27
CA GLN A 670 12.46 52.07 -25.10
C GLN A 670 13.43 50.89 -25.31
N PRO A 671 14.14 50.84 -26.46
CA PRO A 671 14.92 49.68 -26.87
C PRO A 671 16.27 49.60 -26.14
N ILE A 672 16.61 48.39 -25.66
CA ILE A 672 17.89 48.09 -25.03
C ILE A 672 18.94 47.82 -26.12
N LYS A 673 20.07 48.52 -26.03
CA LYS A 673 21.26 48.36 -26.87
C LYS A 673 22.00 47.06 -26.55
N GLU A 674 22.48 46.39 -27.59
CA GLU A 674 23.36 45.22 -27.55
C GLU A 674 24.66 45.51 -26.78
N VAL A 675 25.00 44.62 -25.86
CA VAL A 675 26.31 44.58 -25.19
C VAL A 675 27.10 43.39 -25.73
N VAL A 676 28.14 43.71 -26.49
CA VAL A 676 29.19 42.81 -26.95
C VAL A 676 29.92 42.17 -25.75
N ARG A 677 29.91 40.84 -25.65
CA ARG A 677 30.72 40.10 -24.67
C ARG A 677 31.98 39.53 -25.34
N SER A 678 33.14 40.02 -24.88
CA SER A 678 34.46 39.53 -25.27
C SER A 678 34.78 38.17 -24.65
N SER A 679 35.45 37.33 -25.44
CA SER A 679 36.01 36.02 -25.11
C SER A 679 37.23 36.10 -24.19
N LYS A 680 37.28 35.32 -23.11
CA LYS A 680 38.54 34.98 -22.40
C LYS A 680 38.58 33.55 -21.85
N LYS A 681 39.59 32.83 -22.35
CA LYS A 681 40.49 31.85 -21.70
C LYS A 681 39.94 30.49 -21.23
N ARG A 682 40.34 29.45 -21.99
CA ARG A 682 40.44 28.04 -21.55
C ARG A 682 41.58 27.84 -20.55
N PRO A 683 41.47 26.93 -19.56
CA PRO A 683 42.59 26.48 -18.75
C PRO A 683 43.36 25.32 -19.41
N LYS A 684 44.68 25.32 -19.20
CA LYS A 684 45.64 24.29 -19.63
C LYS A 684 45.56 23.05 -18.73
N VAL A 685 45.57 21.86 -19.34
CA VAL A 685 45.68 20.56 -18.66
C VAL A 685 47.17 20.22 -18.52
N HIS A 686 47.61 19.91 -17.30
CA HIS A 686 48.94 19.39 -17.00
C HIS A 686 48.98 17.87 -17.25
N ASN A 687 49.92 17.43 -18.09
CA ASN A 687 50.26 16.01 -18.27
C ASN A 687 51.25 15.57 -17.19
N LEU A 688 50.97 14.42 -16.55
CA LEU A 688 51.89 13.66 -15.69
C LEU A 688 52.40 12.42 -16.47
N PRO A 689 53.66 12.01 -16.28
CA PRO A 689 54.27 10.92 -17.04
C PRO A 689 53.97 9.54 -16.44
N SER A 690 53.65 8.59 -17.32
CA SER A 690 53.49 7.16 -17.05
C SER A 690 54.85 6.45 -16.94
N GLN A 691 55.04 5.67 -15.88
CA GLN A 691 56.15 4.71 -15.74
C GLN A 691 55.85 3.39 -16.48
N PRO A 692 56.88 2.67 -16.97
CA PRO A 692 56.70 1.38 -17.65
C PRO A 692 56.70 0.21 -16.66
N ILE A 693 55.72 -0.68 -16.78
CA ILE A 693 55.69 -1.97 -16.08
C ILE A 693 56.19 -3.06 -17.04
N SER A 694 57.11 -3.86 -16.52
CA SER A 694 57.85 -4.93 -17.19
C SER A 694 56.96 -6.08 -17.68
N HIS A 695 57.23 -6.52 -18.91
CA HIS A 695 56.78 -7.79 -19.47
C HIS A 695 57.39 -8.97 -18.72
N ARG A 696 56.57 -10.01 -18.45
CA ARG A 696 57.04 -11.36 -18.12
C ARG A 696 56.44 -12.33 -19.14
N GLU A 697 57.33 -12.96 -19.88
CA GLU A 697 57.09 -13.99 -20.89
C GLU A 697 56.71 -15.33 -20.25
N SER A 698 55.87 -16.11 -20.94
CA SER A 698 55.76 -17.59 -20.90
C SER A 698 54.55 -18.06 -21.75
N PRO A 699 54.56 -19.29 -22.30
CA PRO A 699 54.57 -19.45 -23.75
C PRO A 699 53.36 -20.18 -24.37
N SER A 700 53.29 -20.00 -25.70
CA SER A 700 52.71 -20.84 -26.75
C SER A 700 51.91 -22.09 -26.40
N SER A 701 50.68 -22.14 -26.94
CA SER A 701 50.14 -23.35 -27.55
C SER A 701 49.33 -22.99 -28.80
N SER A 702 49.83 -23.49 -29.92
CA SER A 702 49.27 -23.52 -31.27
C SER A 702 47.92 -24.22 -31.34
N GLN A 703 46.97 -23.64 -32.08
CA GLN A 703 46.12 -24.40 -33.01
C GLN A 703 45.49 -23.47 -34.04
N THR A 704 45.78 -23.80 -35.29
CA THR A 704 45.33 -23.21 -36.54
C THR A 704 43.91 -23.62 -36.86
N SER A 705 43.06 -22.68 -37.25
CA SER A 705 41.91 -22.97 -38.10
C SER A 705 41.60 -21.74 -38.96
N ASP A 706 41.85 -21.90 -40.25
CA ASP A 706 41.60 -20.96 -41.33
C ASP A 706 40.11 -20.62 -41.46
N HIS A 707 39.78 -19.34 -41.57
CA HIS A 707 38.65 -18.88 -42.37
C HIS A 707 38.88 -17.45 -42.89
N PRO A 708 38.49 -17.16 -44.15
CA PRO A 708 38.88 -15.94 -44.85
C PRO A 708 38.03 -14.74 -44.46
N SER A 709 38.74 -13.65 -44.12
CA SER A 709 38.22 -12.31 -43.91
C SER A 709 37.92 -11.61 -45.24
N SER A 710 36.66 -11.28 -45.50
CA SER A 710 36.25 -10.28 -46.49
C SER A 710 36.08 -8.92 -45.83
N SER A 711 37.15 -8.11 -45.87
CA SER A 711 37.11 -6.69 -45.55
C SER A 711 36.58 -5.91 -46.75
N GLN A 712 35.36 -5.38 -46.65
CA GLN A 712 34.88 -4.32 -47.55
C GLN A 712 34.85 -2.98 -46.80
N ASN A 713 35.71 -2.09 -47.27
CA ASN A 713 35.68 -0.65 -47.05
C ASN A 713 34.33 -0.06 -47.45
N LEU A 714 33.76 0.79 -46.59
CA LEU A 714 32.73 1.77 -46.96
C LEU A 714 32.99 3.05 -46.16
N ASP A 715 33.92 3.86 -46.68
CA ASP A 715 33.96 5.30 -46.46
C ASP A 715 33.17 6.00 -47.57
N ASN A 716 32.63 7.18 -47.24
CA ASN A 716 31.91 8.17 -48.06
C ASN A 716 30.37 8.11 -48.03
N VAL A 717 29.79 8.86 -47.08
CA VAL A 717 28.48 9.51 -47.23
C VAL A 717 28.68 11.02 -47.03
N PRO A 718 28.20 11.88 -47.94
CA PRO A 718 28.41 13.33 -47.87
C PRO A 718 27.53 14.00 -46.81
N ALA A 719 28.11 14.98 -46.11
CA ALA A 719 27.41 15.85 -45.17
C ALA A 719 26.41 16.75 -45.89
N ILE A 720 25.12 16.58 -45.58
CA ILE A 720 24.04 17.49 -46.00
C ILE A 720 23.82 18.50 -44.87
N ALA A 721 24.02 19.77 -45.15
CA ALA A 721 23.76 20.88 -44.24
C ALA A 721 22.25 21.00 -43.96
N GLN A 722 21.87 20.90 -42.69
CA GLN A 722 20.50 21.02 -42.21
C GLN A 722 20.27 22.46 -41.72
N THR A 723 19.65 23.30 -42.57
CA THR A 723 19.17 24.62 -42.16
C THR A 723 17.80 24.48 -41.51
N GLN A 724 17.78 24.38 -40.18
CA GLN A 724 16.54 24.47 -39.40
C GLN A 724 16.28 25.93 -39.03
N THR A 725 15.27 26.52 -39.67
CA THR A 725 14.71 27.83 -39.30
C THR A 725 13.70 27.61 -38.17
N GLU A 726 13.98 28.13 -36.98
CA GLU A 726 13.04 28.08 -35.84
C GLU A 726 11.80 28.95 -36.12
N PRO A 727 10.57 28.47 -35.91
CA PRO A 727 9.38 29.32 -35.94
C PRO A 727 9.29 30.14 -34.64
N GLY A 728 9.31 31.46 -34.80
CA GLY A 728 9.32 32.45 -33.73
C GLY A 728 8.09 32.43 -32.80
N ARG A 729 8.31 32.98 -31.61
CA ARG A 729 7.49 32.86 -30.39
C ARG A 729 6.15 33.62 -30.37
N PHE A 730 5.63 34.11 -31.49
CA PHE A 730 4.39 34.90 -31.54
C PHE A 730 3.59 34.63 -32.81
N GLY A 731 2.97 33.45 -32.90
CA GLY A 731 1.93 33.14 -33.88
C GLY A 731 0.55 33.14 -33.22
N THR A 732 -0.12 34.28 -33.18
CA THR A 732 -1.53 34.40 -32.81
C THR A 732 -2.39 33.60 -33.79
N ARG A 733 -3.07 32.56 -33.32
CA ARG A 733 -4.03 31.79 -34.11
C ARG A 733 -5.34 32.57 -34.28
N SER A 734 -5.81 32.69 -35.52
CA SER A 734 -7.15 33.20 -35.84
C SER A 734 -8.22 32.21 -35.39
N SER A 735 -9.27 32.71 -34.74
CA SER A 735 -10.44 31.93 -34.34
C SER A 735 -11.22 31.44 -35.58
N PHE A 736 -11.39 30.12 -35.70
CA PHE A 736 -12.32 29.52 -36.65
C PHE A 736 -13.75 29.79 -36.19
N GLN A 737 -14.54 30.51 -36.99
CA GLN A 737 -15.98 30.54 -36.83
C GLN A 737 -16.62 29.29 -37.46
N PRO A 738 -17.57 28.63 -36.78
CA PRO A 738 -18.27 27.48 -37.34
C PRO A 738 -19.21 27.90 -38.47
N ALA A 739 -19.16 27.17 -39.58
CA ALA A 739 -20.01 27.38 -40.75
C ALA A 739 -21.50 27.22 -40.40
N LYS A 740 -22.30 28.26 -40.70
CA LYS A 740 -23.76 28.24 -40.55
C LYS A 740 -24.38 27.24 -41.52
N ARG A 741 -25.00 26.17 -41.01
CA ARG A 741 -25.85 25.24 -41.78
C ARG A 741 -27.05 25.99 -42.35
N LYS A 742 -27.17 26.04 -43.68
CA LYS A 742 -28.37 26.47 -44.41
C LYS A 742 -29.50 25.46 -44.15
N LYS A 743 -30.61 25.91 -43.55
CA LYS A 743 -31.91 25.24 -43.59
C LYS A 743 -32.39 25.23 -45.06
N ARG A 744 -32.63 24.05 -45.64
CA ARG A 744 -33.46 23.92 -46.85
C ARG A 744 -34.92 23.81 -46.40
N THR A 745 -35.69 24.82 -46.74
CA THR A 745 -37.16 24.77 -46.81
C THR A 745 -37.60 24.06 -48.09
N SER A 746 -38.79 23.49 -48.00
CA SER A 746 -39.58 22.72 -48.96
C SER A 746 -39.69 23.27 -50.39
N GLY A 747 -40.02 22.37 -51.34
CA GLY A 747 -40.83 22.73 -52.52
C GLY A 747 -40.68 21.81 -53.73
N PHE A 748 -41.35 20.65 -53.71
CA PHE A 748 -42.36 20.13 -54.66
C PHE A 748 -42.49 18.62 -54.53
#